data_AF-A0A4D6KWA6-F1
#
_entry.id   AF-A0A4D6KWA6-F1
#
_cell.length_a   1.000
_cell.length_b   1.000
_cell.length_c   1.000
_cell.angle_alpha   90.00
_cell.angle_beta   90.00
_cell.angle_gamma   90.00
#
_symmetry.space_group_name_H-M   'P 1'
#
loop_
_entity.id
_entity.type
_entity.pdbx_description
1 polymer ?
#
loop_
_entity_poly.entity_id
_entity_poly.type
_entity_poly.pdbx_seq_one_letter_code
_entity_poly.pdbx_strand_id
1 'polypeptide(L)'
;MDNPYVTIGSFDRTNLFYGVKQLNRGQSFIDELVREISKEVATGGSTIIYCTTIKDVEQVFKSFTEAGIAAGMYHGQMNGKAREESHRLFVRDELQVMVATIAFGMGIDKPNIRQVIHYGCPKSLESYYQESGRCGRDGIASVCWLYYTRSDFAKGDFYCGDVKSEKQRKAIMESLLAAERYCVLTTCRRKFLLEYFGEKVSADRCGNCDNCKVSKKERDMSREAFLLMACIHSCNGRWGLNMPIDVLRGSRAKKILEVQFDKLPLHGLGKNYPANWWKSLGHQLISQGYLKETVSDVYRTISVSSKGEQFLASSRPDYQPPLVLTLTADMLGEEDNGNTQDEFKALSTSELDGFSEAERKLHQMLLEERLELARSVGTAPYAICGDQTIRKIALTRPSTKARLANINGVNQHLVTKYGDHFLQVIRKLSQGLNLSLDGEERVPMASLQTNEVKKVSPLTNKSKKLTSAKFEAWKMWHEDGLSVHDIANLEVRSAPIKEQTVAEYLLEAAQEGLPFDWVRFSKMIGLTQEIMSEIQGAISKVGSTDKLKPIKNELPEDISYQHIKTYLSMRNCGISLETNQSGSNQTGKDELTHNASNLSDCTLETCPDRQCEDDISVKSFAEQRDLEMDEVPSLPVNSSEEHKLLNASEGEFTRKRQKVSETKEVNSTRLEATVSSVVEWMNNLDEGATLNNILEHFNGSSEDSVVELLNCLECDFLIYRKGNVYRVL
;
A
#
# COMPACT_ATOMS: atom_id res chain seq x y z
N MET A 1 1.21 -15.58 -26.19
CA MET A 1 1.23 -14.20 -26.72
C MET A 1 2.66 -13.91 -27.08
N ASP A 2 2.92 -13.52 -28.33
CA ASP A 2 4.28 -13.17 -28.75
C ASP A 2 4.50 -11.67 -28.56
N ASN A 3 5.49 -11.31 -27.74
CA ASN A 3 5.90 -9.94 -27.40
C ASN A 3 4.77 -8.97 -26.99
N PRO A 4 4.04 -9.26 -25.89
CA PRO A 4 2.99 -8.35 -25.41
C PRO A 4 3.57 -7.04 -24.86
N TYR A 5 2.83 -5.95 -24.98
CA TYR A 5 3.12 -4.74 -24.21
C TYR A 5 2.83 -5.01 -22.72
N VAL A 6 3.87 -4.99 -21.89
CA VAL A 6 3.77 -5.24 -20.45
C VAL A 6 3.85 -3.92 -19.69
N THR A 7 2.80 -3.62 -18.93
CA THR A 7 2.77 -2.49 -17.99
C THR A 7 2.53 -3.01 -16.58
N ILE A 8 3.36 -2.61 -15.64
CA ILE A 8 3.24 -2.95 -14.22
C ILE A 8 3.05 -1.64 -13.47
N GLY A 9 1.88 -1.45 -12.87
CA GLY A 9 1.62 -0.33 -11.98
C GLY A 9 2.24 -0.58 -10.60
N SER A 10 2.42 0.49 -9.81
CA SER A 10 2.85 0.34 -8.42
C SER A 10 1.80 -0.43 -7.61
N PHE A 11 2.28 -1.28 -6.71
CA PHE A 11 1.49 -1.99 -5.72
C PHE A 11 1.24 -1.13 -4.45
N ASP A 12 1.72 0.13 -4.40
CA ASP A 12 1.52 0.98 -3.23
C ASP A 12 0.08 1.51 -3.12
N ARG A 13 -0.59 1.08 -2.06
CA ARG A 13 -1.87 1.62 -1.61
C ARG A 13 -1.62 2.62 -0.49
N THR A 14 -1.30 3.86 -0.87
CA THR A 14 -0.87 4.91 0.06
C THR A 14 -1.91 5.23 1.13
N ASN A 15 -3.19 5.14 0.76
CA ASN A 15 -4.35 5.38 1.62
C ASN A 15 -4.58 4.27 2.67
N LEU A 16 -3.95 3.11 2.55
CA LEU A 16 -4.13 2.01 3.51
C LEU A 16 -3.13 2.07 4.64
N PHE A 17 -3.63 2.15 5.87
CA PHE A 17 -2.85 1.86 7.05
C PHE A 17 -2.73 0.34 7.23
N TYR A 18 -1.52 -0.14 7.53
CA TYR A 18 -1.27 -1.54 7.85
C TYR A 18 -0.82 -1.70 9.31
N GLY A 19 -1.52 -2.57 10.06
CA GLY A 19 -1.16 -2.90 11.43
C GLY A 19 -1.31 -4.37 11.76
N VAL A 20 -0.49 -4.86 12.69
CA VAL A 20 -0.58 -6.22 13.21
C VAL A 20 -0.61 -6.20 14.74
N LYS A 21 -1.51 -6.99 15.33
CA LYS A 21 -1.65 -7.17 16.78
C LYS A 21 -1.65 -8.67 17.13
N GLN A 22 -1.29 -9.00 18.36
CA GLN A 22 -1.49 -10.36 18.85
C GLN A 22 -2.98 -10.62 19.06
N LEU A 23 -3.41 -11.80 18.65
CA LEU A 23 -4.78 -12.27 18.85
C LEU A 23 -4.88 -12.95 20.21
N ASN A 24 -5.91 -12.61 20.99
CA ASN A 24 -6.36 -13.42 22.11
C ASN A 24 -7.78 -13.93 21.78
N ARG A 25 -8.00 -15.24 21.86
CA ARG A 25 -9.30 -15.85 21.53
C ARG A 25 -10.29 -15.82 22.71
N GLY A 26 -9.93 -15.16 23.81
CA GLY A 26 -10.81 -14.95 24.96
C GLY A 26 -11.94 -13.97 24.68
N GLN A 27 -13.03 -14.09 25.43
CA GLN A 27 -14.21 -13.25 25.27
C GLN A 27 -13.89 -11.75 25.44
N SER A 28 -13.00 -11.39 26.36
CA SER A 28 -12.59 -10.00 26.59
C SER A 28 -12.02 -9.31 25.35
N PHE A 29 -11.31 -10.06 24.51
CA PHE A 29 -10.76 -9.54 23.25
C PHE A 29 -11.87 -9.33 22.21
N ILE A 30 -12.83 -10.26 22.13
CA ILE A 30 -14.00 -10.09 21.25
C ILE A 30 -14.83 -8.88 21.69
N ASP A 31 -15.04 -8.69 22.99
CA ASP A 31 -15.77 -7.54 23.52
C ASP A 31 -15.06 -6.21 23.20
N GLU A 32 -13.73 -6.19 23.26
CA GLU A 32 -12.91 -5.06 22.80
C GLU A 32 -13.04 -4.83 21.30
N LEU A 33 -12.95 -5.88 20.49
CA LEU A 33 -13.10 -5.83 19.04
C LEU A 33 -14.47 -5.26 18.63
N VAL A 34 -15.54 -5.76 19.26
CA VAL A 34 -16.91 -5.28 19.07
C VAL A 34 -16.97 -3.79 19.39
N ARG A 35 -16.45 -3.36 20.54
CA ARG A 35 -16.44 -1.96 20.96
C ARG A 35 -15.65 -1.05 20.01
N GLU A 36 -14.50 -1.49 19.50
CA GLU A 36 -13.71 -0.74 18.52
C GLU A 36 -14.48 -0.58 17.21
N ILE A 37 -15.03 -1.67 16.67
CA ILE A 37 -15.77 -1.65 15.41
C ILE A 37 -17.10 -0.88 15.54
N SER A 38 -17.79 -0.93 16.68
CA SER A 38 -18.99 -0.11 16.91
C SER A 38 -18.73 1.37 16.69
N LYS A 39 -17.54 1.87 17.09
CA LYS A 39 -17.18 3.28 16.90
C LYS A 39 -16.96 3.60 15.42
N GLU A 40 -16.27 2.74 14.70
CA GLU A 40 -16.03 2.92 13.27
C GLU A 40 -17.34 2.85 12.47
N VAL A 41 -18.21 1.89 12.79
CA VAL A 41 -19.55 1.77 12.18
C VAL A 41 -20.39 3.02 12.45
N ALA A 42 -20.30 3.61 13.65
CA ALA A 42 -21.01 4.85 13.97
C ALA A 42 -20.55 6.06 13.13
N THR A 43 -19.34 6.01 12.55
CA THR A 43 -18.84 7.04 11.62
C THR A 43 -19.20 6.78 10.15
N GLY A 44 -19.94 5.70 9.87
CA GLY A 44 -20.43 5.35 8.54
C GLY A 44 -19.49 4.46 7.71
N GLY A 45 -18.54 3.77 8.35
CA GLY A 45 -17.61 2.87 7.68
C GLY A 45 -18.04 1.40 7.65
N SER A 46 -17.94 0.75 6.49
CA SER A 46 -18.12 -0.71 6.40
C SER A 46 -16.84 -1.46 6.75
N THR A 47 -16.99 -2.61 7.39
CA THR A 47 -15.89 -3.47 7.85
C THR A 47 -16.01 -4.89 7.32
N ILE A 48 -14.90 -5.48 6.88
CA ILE A 48 -14.80 -6.92 6.59
C ILE A 48 -13.88 -7.58 7.61
N ILE A 49 -14.31 -8.70 8.19
CA ILE A 49 -13.53 -9.53 9.09
C ILE A 49 -13.29 -10.89 8.44
N TYR A 50 -12.06 -11.15 8.01
CA TYR A 50 -11.60 -12.41 7.44
C TYR A 50 -11.13 -13.37 8.53
N CYS A 51 -11.92 -14.40 8.81
CA CYS A 51 -11.59 -15.47 9.75
C CYS A 51 -10.97 -16.67 9.03
N THR A 52 -10.01 -17.32 9.70
CA THR A 52 -9.35 -18.53 9.15
C THR A 52 -10.24 -19.79 9.19
N THR A 53 -11.25 -19.82 10.06
CA THR A 53 -12.15 -20.98 10.23
C THR A 53 -13.63 -20.55 10.25
N ILE A 54 -14.52 -21.47 9.86
CA ILE A 54 -15.98 -21.25 9.92
C ILE A 54 -16.46 -21.07 11.36
N LYS A 55 -15.88 -21.81 12.31
CA LYS A 55 -16.18 -21.66 13.74
C LYS A 55 -15.90 -20.24 14.23
N ASP A 56 -14.77 -19.66 13.82
CA ASP A 56 -14.44 -18.28 14.14
C ASP A 56 -15.42 -17.30 13.48
N VAL A 57 -15.88 -17.56 12.25
CA VAL A 57 -16.92 -16.74 11.60
C VAL A 57 -18.20 -16.73 12.43
N GLU A 58 -18.71 -17.90 12.81
CA GLU A 58 -19.96 -18.04 13.58
C GLU A 58 -19.84 -17.39 14.97
N GLN A 59 -18.72 -17.61 15.67
CA GLN A 59 -18.49 -17.03 16.99
C GLN A 59 -18.43 -15.51 16.94
N VAL A 60 -17.61 -14.96 16.03
CA VAL A 60 -17.43 -13.51 15.89
C VAL A 60 -18.75 -12.87 15.47
N PHE A 61 -19.43 -13.42 14.46
CA PHE A 61 -20.75 -12.96 14.01
C PHE A 61 -21.79 -12.90 15.13
N LYS A 62 -21.84 -13.92 15.98
CA LYS A 62 -22.76 -13.97 17.12
C LYS A 62 -22.53 -12.79 18.07
N SER A 63 -21.28 -12.49 18.41
CA SER A 63 -20.94 -11.37 19.30
C SER A 63 -21.31 -10.00 18.70
N PHE A 64 -21.18 -9.82 17.39
CA PHE A 64 -21.64 -8.59 16.72
C PHE A 64 -23.16 -8.45 16.77
N THR A 65 -23.88 -9.55 16.54
CA THR A 65 -25.35 -9.56 16.54
C THR A 65 -25.90 -9.31 17.95
N GLU A 66 -25.30 -9.91 18.98
CA GLU A 66 -25.66 -9.70 20.40
C GLU A 66 -25.41 -8.25 20.84
N ALA A 67 -24.42 -7.58 20.27
CA ALA A 67 -24.16 -6.16 20.48
C ALA A 67 -25.07 -5.22 19.66
N GLY A 68 -26.01 -5.75 18.87
CA GLY A 68 -26.94 -4.96 18.07
C GLY A 68 -26.30 -4.33 16.82
N ILE A 69 -25.15 -4.82 16.37
CA ILE A 69 -24.47 -4.33 15.16
C ILE A 69 -25.02 -5.07 13.95
N ALA A 70 -25.35 -4.32 12.89
CA ALA A 70 -25.80 -4.89 11.62
C ALA A 70 -24.65 -5.64 10.93
N ALA A 71 -24.52 -6.92 11.25
CA ALA A 71 -23.49 -7.81 10.73
C ALA A 71 -24.09 -8.90 9.84
N GLY A 72 -23.31 -9.36 8.85
CA GLY A 72 -23.57 -10.55 8.05
C GLY A 72 -22.48 -11.59 8.24
N MET A 73 -22.78 -12.83 7.86
CA MET A 73 -21.80 -13.91 7.76
C MET A 73 -21.67 -14.40 6.32
N TYR A 74 -20.47 -14.85 5.93
CA TYR A 74 -20.24 -15.48 4.63
C TYR A 74 -19.18 -16.58 4.69
N HIS A 75 -19.59 -17.83 4.47
CA HIS A 75 -18.66 -18.96 4.36
C HIS A 75 -19.21 -20.05 3.43
N GLY A 76 -18.32 -20.96 2.98
CA GLY A 76 -18.64 -21.96 1.96
C GLY A 76 -19.69 -23.02 2.35
N GLN A 77 -20.02 -23.15 3.64
CA GLN A 77 -21.06 -24.07 4.12
C GLN A 77 -22.47 -23.42 4.16
N MET A 78 -22.57 -22.12 3.87
CA MET A 78 -23.87 -21.45 3.77
C MET A 78 -24.58 -21.79 2.46
N ASN A 79 -25.90 -21.89 2.51
CA ASN A 79 -26.74 -22.03 1.32
C ASN A 79 -26.52 -20.84 0.35
N GLY A 80 -26.58 -21.10 -0.97
CA GLY A 80 -26.37 -20.09 -2.02
C GLY A 80 -27.24 -18.85 -1.85
N LYS A 81 -28.54 -19.02 -1.58
CA LYS A 81 -29.47 -17.91 -1.33
C LYS A 81 -29.08 -17.05 -0.13
N ALA A 82 -28.58 -17.66 0.95
CA ALA A 82 -28.16 -16.93 2.15
C ALA A 82 -26.85 -16.15 1.92
N ARG A 83 -25.94 -16.72 1.12
CA ARG A 83 -24.71 -16.04 0.68
C ARG A 83 -25.01 -14.83 -0.19
N GLU A 84 -25.87 -15.00 -1.19
CA GLU A 84 -26.31 -13.94 -2.10
C GLU A 84 -26.99 -12.80 -1.34
N GLU A 85 -27.89 -13.14 -0.41
CA GLU A 85 -28.58 -12.14 0.40
C GLU A 85 -27.61 -11.37 1.30
N SER A 86 -26.71 -12.05 2.02
CA SER A 86 -25.70 -11.39 2.86
C SER A 86 -24.79 -10.48 2.04
N HIS A 87 -24.37 -10.94 0.86
CA HIS A 87 -23.59 -10.14 -0.08
C HIS A 87 -24.36 -8.90 -0.55
N ARG A 88 -25.63 -9.06 -0.97
CA ARG A 88 -26.51 -7.97 -1.44
C ARG A 88 -26.70 -6.92 -0.35
N LEU A 89 -27.03 -7.33 0.87
CA LEU A 89 -27.25 -6.44 2.00
C LEU A 89 -25.99 -5.65 2.38
N PHE A 90 -24.82 -6.28 2.32
CA PHE A 90 -23.53 -5.61 2.59
C PHE A 90 -23.17 -4.60 1.51
N VAL A 91 -23.34 -4.95 0.23
CA VAL A 91 -23.10 -4.02 -0.89
C VAL A 91 -24.01 -2.79 -0.78
N ARG A 92 -25.24 -2.96 -0.31
CA ARG A 92 -26.25 -1.89 -0.13
C ARG A 92 -26.13 -1.09 1.17
N ASP A 93 -25.09 -1.29 1.98
CA ASP A 93 -24.93 -0.65 3.30
C ASP A 93 -26.07 -0.95 4.29
N GLU A 94 -26.83 -2.02 4.06
CA GLU A 94 -27.81 -2.54 5.03
C GLU A 94 -27.11 -3.34 6.14
N LEU A 95 -25.96 -3.96 5.80
CA LEU A 95 -25.02 -4.52 6.76
C LEU A 95 -23.73 -3.71 6.76
N GLN A 96 -23.26 -3.36 7.94
CA GLN A 96 -22.04 -2.57 8.13
C GLN A 96 -20.82 -3.45 8.36
N VAL A 97 -21.01 -4.66 8.90
CA VAL A 97 -19.93 -5.62 9.15
C VAL A 97 -20.19 -6.88 8.35
N MET A 98 -19.18 -7.39 7.66
CA MET A 98 -19.20 -8.75 7.10
C MET A 98 -18.15 -9.61 7.78
N VAL A 99 -18.57 -10.71 8.41
CA VAL A 99 -17.67 -11.72 8.97
C VAL A 99 -17.60 -12.89 8.01
N ALA A 100 -16.42 -13.21 7.48
CA ALA A 100 -16.31 -14.16 6.40
C ALA A 100 -15.03 -14.98 6.40
N THR A 101 -15.05 -16.10 5.68
CA THR A 101 -13.81 -16.76 5.26
C THR A 101 -13.33 -16.18 3.92
N ILE A 102 -12.16 -16.64 3.45
CA ILE A 102 -11.56 -16.28 2.14
C ILE A 102 -12.55 -16.46 0.96
N ALA A 103 -13.57 -17.30 1.11
CA ALA A 103 -14.63 -17.48 0.12
C ALA A 103 -15.38 -16.17 -0.21
N PHE A 104 -15.35 -15.18 0.68
CA PHE A 104 -15.90 -13.84 0.45
C PHE A 104 -14.86 -12.93 -0.19
N GLY A 105 -14.96 -12.69 -1.49
CA GLY A 105 -14.02 -11.77 -2.12
C GLY A 105 -14.04 -11.73 -3.63
N MET A 106 -14.12 -12.88 -4.31
CA MET A 106 -13.76 -12.93 -5.73
C MET A 106 -14.55 -11.98 -6.66
N GLY A 107 -15.71 -11.44 -6.24
CA GLY A 107 -16.50 -10.45 -6.99
C GLY A 107 -16.94 -9.19 -6.25
N ILE A 108 -16.45 -8.91 -5.03
CA ILE A 108 -16.91 -7.73 -4.28
C ILE A 108 -16.20 -6.48 -4.77
N ASP A 109 -16.98 -5.54 -5.31
CA ASP A 109 -16.55 -4.20 -5.69
C ASP A 109 -17.35 -3.12 -4.95
N LYS A 110 -17.15 -3.08 -3.62
CA LYS A 110 -17.66 -2.02 -2.76
C LYS A 110 -16.54 -1.01 -2.49
N PRO A 111 -16.61 0.23 -2.99
CA PRO A 111 -15.46 1.13 -2.93
C PRO A 111 -15.20 1.71 -1.54
N ASN A 112 -16.22 1.75 -0.69
CA ASN A 112 -16.23 2.45 0.59
C ASN A 112 -15.99 1.54 1.83
N ILE A 113 -15.24 0.46 1.69
CA ILE A 113 -14.83 -0.36 2.84
C ILE A 113 -13.75 0.41 3.62
N ARG A 114 -14.02 0.75 4.88
CA ARG A 114 -13.12 1.55 5.75
C ARG A 114 -12.18 0.71 6.58
N GLN A 115 -12.55 -0.53 6.86
CA GLN A 115 -11.73 -1.41 7.67
C GLN A 115 -11.73 -2.84 7.12
N VAL A 116 -10.55 -3.45 7.07
CA VAL A 116 -10.40 -4.89 6.84
C VAL A 116 -9.62 -5.47 8.01
N ILE A 117 -10.14 -6.56 8.56
CA ILE A 117 -9.56 -7.24 9.71
C ILE A 117 -9.29 -8.69 9.34
N HIS A 118 -8.06 -9.15 9.49
CA HIS A 118 -7.71 -10.56 9.42
C HIS A 118 -7.69 -11.15 10.83
N TYR A 119 -8.61 -12.06 11.12
CA TYR A 119 -8.72 -12.79 12.37
C TYR A 119 -8.02 -14.15 12.24
N GLY A 120 -6.71 -14.12 12.46
CA GLY A 120 -5.76 -15.22 12.29
C GLY A 120 -4.74 -14.95 11.19
N CYS A 121 -3.61 -15.66 11.24
CA CYS A 121 -2.60 -15.57 10.19
C CYS A 121 -3.19 -16.00 8.83
N PRO A 122 -3.01 -15.20 7.76
CA PRO A 122 -3.45 -15.57 6.42
C PRO A 122 -2.65 -16.76 5.88
N LYS A 123 -3.24 -17.50 4.93
CA LYS A 123 -2.62 -18.69 4.32
C LYS A 123 -1.42 -18.36 3.42
N SER A 124 -1.43 -17.16 2.85
CA SER A 124 -0.41 -16.63 1.96
C SER A 124 -0.38 -15.11 2.10
N LEU A 125 0.76 -14.51 1.77
CA LEU A 125 0.90 -13.06 1.76
C LEU A 125 0.13 -12.42 0.59
N GLU A 126 -0.01 -13.15 -0.51
CA GLU A 126 -0.79 -12.79 -1.69
C GLU A 126 -2.28 -12.66 -1.35
N SER A 127 -2.85 -13.66 -0.67
CA SER A 127 -4.24 -13.60 -0.23
C SER A 127 -4.44 -12.40 0.70
N TYR A 128 -3.53 -12.19 1.66
CA TYR A 128 -3.59 -11.01 2.53
C TYR A 128 -3.58 -9.69 1.75
N TYR A 129 -2.69 -9.54 0.78
CA TYR A 129 -2.60 -8.32 -0.03
C TYR A 129 -3.88 -8.10 -0.85
N GLN A 130 -4.42 -9.13 -1.48
CA GLN A 130 -5.68 -9.02 -2.24
C GLN A 130 -6.88 -8.69 -1.35
N GLU A 131 -6.99 -9.35 -0.19
CA GLU A 131 -8.07 -9.19 0.78
C GLU A 131 -8.04 -7.80 1.44
N SER A 132 -6.87 -7.37 1.93
CA SER A 132 -6.67 -6.02 2.46
C SER A 132 -6.84 -4.94 1.38
N GLY A 133 -6.48 -5.24 0.14
CA GLY A 133 -6.65 -4.34 -1.02
C GLY A 133 -8.11 -4.03 -1.40
N ARG A 134 -9.09 -4.73 -0.82
CA ARG A 134 -10.53 -4.40 -0.93
C ARG A 134 -10.90 -3.14 -0.15
N CYS A 135 -10.10 -2.81 0.85
CA CYS A 135 -10.26 -1.62 1.65
C CYS A 135 -9.95 -0.37 0.80
N GLY A 136 -10.68 0.73 1.04
CA GLY A 136 -10.35 2.06 0.53
C GLY A 136 -10.15 2.17 -0.99
N ARG A 137 -10.99 1.55 -1.83
CA ARG A 137 -10.86 1.67 -3.30
C ARG A 137 -11.28 3.06 -3.82
N ASP A 138 -12.06 3.79 -3.04
CA ASP A 138 -12.34 5.21 -3.23
C ASP A 138 -11.15 6.12 -2.90
N GLY A 139 -10.01 5.59 -2.45
CA GLY A 139 -8.80 6.34 -2.14
C GLY A 139 -8.83 7.12 -0.81
N ILE A 140 -9.91 7.00 -0.02
CA ILE A 140 -10.01 7.57 1.33
C ILE A 140 -9.15 6.73 2.30
N ALA A 141 -8.60 7.31 3.38
CA ALA A 141 -7.82 6.47 4.29
C ALA A 141 -8.69 5.37 4.88
N SER A 142 -8.08 4.20 4.99
CA SER A 142 -8.75 3.01 5.47
C SER A 142 -7.73 2.12 6.18
N VAL A 143 -8.21 1.25 7.06
CA VAL A 143 -7.37 0.61 8.06
C VAL A 143 -7.41 -0.91 7.89
N CYS A 144 -6.23 -1.51 7.74
CA CYS A 144 -6.07 -2.95 7.64
C CYS A 144 -5.37 -3.49 8.90
N TRP A 145 -6.10 -4.25 9.72
CA TRP A 145 -5.54 -4.93 10.89
C TRP A 145 -5.40 -6.43 10.64
N LEU A 146 -4.30 -7.01 11.08
CA LEU A 146 -4.13 -8.46 11.14
C LEU A 146 -3.88 -8.87 12.59
N TYR A 147 -4.71 -9.77 13.09
CA TYR A 147 -4.57 -10.38 14.40
C TYR A 147 -4.07 -11.80 14.23
N TYR A 148 -3.01 -12.18 14.95
CA TYR A 148 -2.45 -13.53 14.84
C TYR A 148 -2.08 -14.13 16.18
N THR A 149 -2.12 -15.46 16.27
CA THR A 149 -1.43 -16.20 17.34
C THR A 149 -0.25 -16.96 16.77
N ARG A 150 0.79 -17.23 17.59
CA ARG A 150 1.91 -18.06 17.15
C ARG A 150 1.49 -19.50 16.81
N SER A 151 0.37 -19.98 17.36
CA SER A 151 -0.17 -21.29 17.03
C SER A 151 -0.72 -21.35 15.60
N ASP A 152 -1.04 -20.22 14.99
CA ASP A 152 -1.48 -20.19 13.58
C ASP A 152 -0.36 -20.61 12.62
N PHE A 153 0.92 -20.45 13.00
CA PHE A 153 2.09 -20.83 12.19
C PHE A 153 2.29 -22.35 12.09
N ALA A 154 1.67 -23.12 12.99
CA ALA A 154 1.75 -24.58 12.98
C ALA A 154 0.84 -25.23 11.91
N LYS A 155 0.13 -24.44 11.11
CA LYS A 155 -0.84 -24.93 10.10
C LYS A 155 -0.21 -25.22 8.73
N GLY A 156 1.12 -25.13 8.59
CA GLY A 156 1.81 -25.36 7.31
C GLY A 156 1.57 -26.75 6.71
N ASP A 157 1.67 -27.79 7.55
CA ASP A 157 1.45 -29.18 7.12
C ASP A 157 -0.01 -29.41 6.70
N PHE A 158 -0.96 -28.77 7.38
CA PHE A 158 -2.38 -28.84 7.03
C PHE A 158 -2.64 -28.25 5.63
N TYR A 159 -2.01 -27.13 5.27
CA TYR A 159 -2.17 -26.53 3.94
C TYR A 159 -1.45 -27.32 2.83
N CYS A 160 -0.47 -28.13 3.18
CA CYS A 160 0.30 -28.94 2.23
C CYS A 160 -0.21 -30.38 2.09
N GLY A 161 -1.15 -30.82 2.92
CA GLY A 161 -1.55 -32.23 3.04
C GLY A 161 -2.04 -32.87 1.73
N ASP A 162 -2.72 -32.10 0.89
CA ASP A 162 -3.32 -32.59 -0.36
C ASP A 162 -2.43 -32.38 -1.59
N VAL A 163 -1.23 -31.81 -1.42
CA VAL A 163 -0.37 -31.38 -2.54
C VAL A 163 0.60 -32.49 -2.94
N LYS A 164 0.38 -33.10 -4.11
CA LYS A 164 1.23 -34.18 -4.64
C LYS A 164 2.58 -33.70 -5.20
N SER A 165 2.66 -32.47 -5.68
CA SER A 165 3.88 -31.93 -6.30
C SER A 165 4.79 -31.25 -5.28
N GLU A 166 6.05 -31.67 -5.21
CA GLU A 166 7.04 -31.06 -4.32
C GLU A 166 7.30 -29.58 -4.63
N LYS A 167 7.27 -29.20 -5.92
CA LYS A 167 7.42 -27.80 -6.35
C LYS A 167 6.27 -26.92 -5.84
N GLN A 168 5.03 -27.41 -5.94
CA GLN A 168 3.86 -26.68 -5.42
C GLN A 168 3.88 -26.60 -3.90
N ARG A 169 4.25 -27.70 -3.22
CA ARG A 169 4.41 -27.73 -1.77
C ARG A 169 5.42 -26.68 -1.29
N LYS A 170 6.58 -26.60 -1.97
CA LYS A 170 7.60 -25.60 -1.69
C LYS A 170 7.07 -24.17 -1.87
N ALA A 171 6.36 -23.89 -2.97
CA ALA A 171 5.80 -22.57 -3.22
C ALA A 171 4.76 -22.16 -2.17
N ILE A 172 3.85 -23.07 -1.77
CA ILE A 172 2.86 -22.81 -0.72
C ILE A 172 3.55 -22.52 0.61
N MET A 173 4.57 -23.31 0.97
CA MET A 173 5.33 -23.11 2.19
C MET A 173 6.10 -21.79 2.17
N GLU A 174 6.73 -21.41 1.05
CA GLU A 174 7.42 -20.12 0.92
C GLU A 174 6.48 -18.93 1.12
N SER A 175 5.28 -18.99 0.55
CA SER A 175 4.25 -17.96 0.71
C SER A 175 3.70 -17.90 2.14
N LEU A 176 3.49 -19.06 2.79
CA LEU A 176 3.08 -19.11 4.20
C LEU A 176 4.17 -18.52 5.11
N LEU A 177 5.42 -18.90 4.90
CA LEU A 177 6.56 -18.32 5.63
C LEU A 177 6.68 -16.81 5.42
N ALA A 178 6.31 -16.29 4.25
CA ALA A 178 6.24 -14.86 4.00
C ALA A 178 5.13 -14.19 4.83
N ALA A 179 3.95 -14.81 4.96
CA ALA A 179 2.88 -14.34 5.83
C ALA A 179 3.28 -14.39 7.32
N GLU A 180 3.96 -15.46 7.77
CA GLU A 180 4.49 -15.56 9.13
C GLU A 180 5.50 -14.43 9.42
N ARG A 181 6.45 -14.21 8.50
CA ARG A 181 7.40 -13.10 8.57
C ARG A 181 6.67 -11.76 8.66
N TYR A 182 5.64 -11.56 7.83
CA TYR A 182 4.85 -10.33 7.84
C TYR A 182 4.22 -10.05 9.21
N CYS A 183 3.70 -11.08 9.89
CA CYS A 183 3.11 -10.94 11.22
C CYS A 183 4.13 -10.45 12.26
N VAL A 184 5.35 -11.00 12.23
CA VAL A 184 6.38 -10.74 13.26
C VAL A 184 7.35 -9.62 12.92
N LEU A 185 7.32 -9.08 11.70
CA LEU A 185 8.31 -8.11 11.24
C LEU A 185 8.29 -6.84 12.11
N THR A 186 9.48 -6.27 12.32
CA THR A 186 9.69 -5.05 13.10
C THR A 186 9.97 -3.81 12.24
N THR A 187 10.30 -4.01 10.96
CA THR A 187 10.56 -2.99 9.93
C THR A 187 9.27 -2.43 9.31
N CYS A 188 9.34 -1.61 8.27
CA CYS A 188 8.13 -1.08 7.63
C CYS A 188 7.32 -2.20 6.95
N ARG A 189 6.04 -2.34 7.31
CA ARG A 189 5.12 -3.33 6.71
C ARG A 189 4.89 -3.11 5.23
N ARG A 190 4.68 -1.85 4.84
CA ARG A 190 4.44 -1.48 3.45
C ARG A 190 5.66 -1.80 2.57
N LYS A 191 6.86 -1.43 3.03
CA LYS A 191 8.12 -1.78 2.34
C LYS A 191 8.22 -3.28 2.09
N PHE A 192 7.97 -4.09 3.12
CA PHE A 192 8.00 -5.55 3.01
C PHE A 192 7.00 -6.08 1.97
N LEU A 193 5.76 -5.56 1.93
CA LEU A 193 4.76 -5.95 0.92
C LEU A 193 5.23 -5.60 -0.50
N LEU A 194 5.72 -4.38 -0.70
CA LEU A 194 6.18 -3.91 -2.01
C LEU A 194 7.38 -4.72 -2.52
N GLU A 195 8.37 -4.94 -1.66
CA GLU A 195 9.56 -5.75 -1.99
C GLU A 195 9.18 -7.20 -2.31
N TYR A 196 8.19 -7.76 -1.59
CA TYR A 196 7.70 -9.10 -1.86
C TYR A 196 7.13 -9.26 -3.28
N PHE A 197 6.41 -8.24 -3.78
CA PHE A 197 5.90 -8.20 -5.16
C PHE A 197 6.90 -7.69 -6.20
N GLY A 198 8.18 -7.52 -5.81
CA GLY A 198 9.26 -7.12 -6.71
C GLY A 198 9.39 -5.61 -6.95
N GLU A 199 8.66 -4.78 -6.21
CA GLU A 199 8.77 -3.32 -6.28
C GLU A 199 9.91 -2.83 -5.38
N LYS A 200 10.88 -2.12 -5.97
CA LYS A 200 12.04 -1.58 -5.25
C LYS A 200 11.68 -0.27 -4.56
N VAL A 201 11.78 -0.24 -3.23
CA VAL A 201 11.46 0.93 -2.42
C VAL A 201 12.73 1.52 -1.83
N SER A 202 13.01 2.80 -2.10
CA SER A 202 14.17 3.50 -1.54
C SER A 202 13.97 3.96 -0.08
N ALA A 203 12.73 4.23 0.31
CA ALA A 203 12.39 4.69 1.65
C ALA A 203 12.24 3.53 2.64
N ASP A 204 12.91 3.61 3.78
CA ASP A 204 12.82 2.58 4.83
C ASP A 204 11.52 2.64 5.66
N ARG A 205 10.83 3.78 5.63
CA ARG A 205 9.63 4.03 6.45
C ARG A 205 8.54 4.69 5.60
N CYS A 206 7.33 4.12 5.63
CA CYS A 206 6.17 4.71 4.94
C CYS A 206 5.44 5.77 5.76
N GLY A 207 5.67 5.86 7.07
CA GLY A 207 4.96 6.79 7.96
C GLY A 207 3.47 6.47 8.20
N ASN A 208 2.94 5.38 7.63
CA ASN A 208 1.53 4.99 7.69
C ASN A 208 1.29 3.50 8.00
N CYS A 209 2.21 2.85 8.71
CA CYS A 209 1.97 1.52 9.29
C CYS A 209 2.30 1.56 10.79
N ASP A 210 1.78 0.63 11.57
CA ASP A 210 2.07 0.50 13.00
C ASP A 210 3.57 0.57 13.32
N ASN A 211 4.42 -0.14 12.59
CA ASN A 211 5.87 -0.16 12.78
C ASN A 211 6.54 1.18 12.47
N CYS A 212 5.93 2.02 11.63
CA CYS A 212 6.43 3.35 11.31
C CYS A 212 5.84 4.44 12.22
N LYS A 213 4.64 4.23 12.78
CA LYS A 213 3.94 5.17 13.65
C LYS A 213 4.38 5.09 15.11
N VAL A 214 4.66 3.88 15.61
CA VAL A 214 5.14 3.72 16.99
C VAL A 214 6.58 4.17 17.09
N SER A 215 6.84 5.11 18.01
CA SER A 215 8.19 5.38 18.50
C SER A 215 8.62 4.18 19.36
N LYS A 216 9.14 3.14 18.71
CA LYS A 216 9.51 1.93 19.45
C LYS A 216 10.73 2.24 20.30
N LYS A 217 10.65 1.97 21.61
CA LYS A 217 11.77 2.16 22.53
C LYS A 217 12.93 1.28 22.07
N GLU A 218 14.07 1.89 21.81
CA GLU A 218 15.31 1.20 21.50
C GLU A 218 16.11 1.00 22.80
N ARG A 219 16.68 -0.18 22.96
CA ARG A 219 17.53 -0.50 24.10
C ARG A 219 18.74 -1.29 23.61
N ASP A 220 19.89 -1.05 24.24
CA ASP A 220 21.03 -1.93 24.04
C ASP A 220 20.72 -3.31 24.65
N MET A 221 20.68 -4.32 23.80
CA MET A 221 20.40 -5.72 24.12
C MET A 221 21.63 -6.60 23.89
N SER A 222 22.82 -6.00 23.82
CA SER A 222 24.10 -6.66 23.56
C SER A 222 24.34 -7.88 24.45
N ARG A 223 24.07 -7.77 25.75
CA ARG A 223 24.23 -8.85 26.73
C ARG A 223 23.27 -10.00 26.48
N GLU A 224 21.98 -9.73 26.36
CA GLU A 224 20.96 -10.78 26.19
C GLU A 224 21.10 -11.45 24.82
N ALA A 225 21.43 -10.68 23.77
CA ALA A 225 21.71 -11.20 22.45
C ALA A 225 22.95 -12.11 22.44
N PHE A 226 24.01 -11.72 23.14
CA PHE A 226 25.19 -12.58 23.34
C PHE A 226 24.81 -13.89 24.04
N LEU A 227 24.08 -13.83 25.15
CA LEU A 227 23.65 -15.03 25.89
C LEU A 227 22.85 -15.99 25.00
N LEU A 228 21.89 -15.47 24.22
CA LEU A 228 21.07 -16.29 23.33
C LEU A 228 21.87 -16.90 22.19
N MET A 229 22.68 -16.10 21.49
CA MET A 229 23.50 -16.59 20.37
C MET A 229 24.58 -17.57 20.84
N ALA A 230 25.25 -17.30 21.95
CA ALA A 230 26.25 -18.21 22.53
C ALA A 230 25.61 -19.53 22.97
N CYS A 231 24.39 -19.50 23.51
CA CYS A 231 23.66 -20.72 23.87
C CYS A 231 23.25 -21.52 22.63
N ILE A 232 22.73 -20.86 21.59
CA ILE A 232 22.39 -21.52 20.31
C ILE A 232 23.62 -22.18 19.68
N HIS A 233 24.76 -21.48 19.69
CA HIS A 233 26.03 -21.99 19.20
C HIS A 233 26.50 -23.20 20.02
N SER A 234 26.43 -23.13 21.36
CA SER A 234 26.80 -24.24 22.26
C SER A 234 25.86 -25.45 22.13
N CYS A 235 24.62 -25.25 21.67
CA CYS A 235 23.67 -26.32 21.35
C CYS A 235 23.85 -26.88 19.92
N ASN A 236 24.92 -26.54 19.21
CA ASN A 236 25.26 -26.97 17.85
C ASN A 236 24.21 -26.62 16.78
N GLY A 237 23.32 -25.65 17.03
CA GLY A 237 22.31 -25.20 16.06
C GLY A 237 21.29 -26.24 15.59
N ARG A 238 21.19 -27.41 16.26
CA ARG A 238 20.30 -28.52 15.86
C ARG A 238 18.88 -28.44 16.43
N TRP A 239 18.57 -27.33 17.12
CA TRP A 239 17.35 -27.20 17.89
C TRP A 239 16.61 -25.93 17.52
N GLY A 240 15.27 -25.96 17.65
CA GLY A 240 14.47 -24.74 17.64
C GLY A 240 14.69 -23.90 18.90
N LEU A 241 14.19 -22.66 18.90
CA LEU A 241 14.39 -21.66 19.96
C LEU A 241 14.05 -22.15 21.37
N ASN A 242 13.08 -23.05 21.53
CA ASN A 242 12.66 -23.52 22.86
C ASN A 242 13.82 -24.16 23.65
N MET A 243 14.68 -24.97 23.01
CA MET A 243 15.73 -25.69 23.72
C MET A 243 16.81 -24.74 24.30
N PRO A 244 17.44 -23.84 23.52
CA PRO A 244 18.37 -22.85 24.07
C PRO A 244 17.72 -21.94 25.12
N ILE A 245 16.45 -21.57 24.95
CA ILE A 245 15.72 -20.74 25.91
C ILE A 245 15.52 -21.48 27.23
N ASP A 246 15.14 -22.75 27.20
CA ASP A 246 14.97 -23.54 28.41
C ASP A 246 16.31 -23.75 29.15
N VAL A 247 17.42 -23.91 28.42
CA VAL A 247 18.78 -23.94 28.99
C VAL A 247 19.10 -22.62 29.68
N LEU A 248 18.93 -21.48 29.01
CA LEU A 248 19.18 -20.15 29.59
C LEU A 248 18.31 -19.88 30.82
N ARG A 249 17.05 -20.34 30.82
CA ARG A 249 16.15 -20.20 31.96
C ARG A 249 16.42 -21.21 33.08
N GLY A 250 17.38 -22.11 32.90
CA GLY A 250 17.81 -23.07 33.91
C GLY A 250 16.85 -24.25 34.09
N SER A 251 16.09 -24.60 33.05
CA SER A 251 15.19 -25.75 33.06
C SER A 251 15.95 -27.05 33.29
N ARG A 252 15.33 -27.98 34.00
CA ARG A 252 15.83 -29.35 34.25
C ARG A 252 14.95 -30.41 33.59
N ALA A 253 14.30 -30.05 32.48
CA ALA A 253 13.51 -30.99 31.70
C ALA A 253 14.36 -32.21 31.29
N LYS A 254 13.74 -33.40 31.23
CA LYS A 254 14.42 -34.68 30.95
C LYS A 254 15.35 -34.58 29.72
N LYS A 255 14.86 -33.96 28.64
CA LYS A 255 15.58 -33.77 27.38
C LYS A 255 16.86 -32.92 27.50
N ILE A 256 16.92 -31.99 28.46
CA ILE A 256 18.10 -31.15 28.73
C ILE A 256 19.16 -31.96 29.46
N LEU A 257 18.74 -32.77 30.44
CA LEU A 257 19.62 -33.63 31.22
C LEU A 257 20.23 -34.76 30.38
N GLU A 258 19.43 -35.36 29.47
CA GLU A 258 19.89 -36.41 28.55
C GLU A 258 21.03 -35.91 27.63
N VAL A 259 20.97 -34.65 27.20
CA VAL A 259 21.97 -34.03 26.31
C VAL A 259 23.05 -33.27 27.12
N GLN A 260 22.99 -33.33 28.46
CA GLN A 260 23.91 -32.67 29.41
C GLN A 260 24.02 -31.15 29.27
N PHE A 261 22.99 -30.49 28.74
CA PHE A 261 22.96 -29.04 28.60
C PHE A 261 22.81 -28.31 29.93
N ASP A 262 22.46 -29.01 31.00
CA ASP A 262 22.48 -28.50 32.38
C ASP A 262 23.89 -28.16 32.88
N LYS A 263 24.93 -28.73 32.26
CA LYS A 263 26.34 -28.48 32.61
C LYS A 263 26.94 -27.28 31.86
N LEU A 264 26.22 -26.70 30.91
CA LEU A 264 26.72 -25.54 30.16
C LEU A 264 26.88 -24.33 31.09
N PRO A 265 27.94 -23.51 30.93
CA PRO A 265 28.16 -22.32 31.78
C PRO A 265 27.06 -21.27 31.61
N LEU A 266 26.27 -21.37 30.54
CA LEU A 266 25.16 -20.49 30.22
C LEU A 266 23.84 -20.92 30.90
N HIS A 267 23.79 -22.11 31.51
CA HIS A 267 22.57 -22.64 32.13
C HIS A 267 22.10 -21.75 33.27
N GLY A 268 20.86 -21.27 33.18
CA GLY A 268 20.25 -20.44 34.22
C GLY A 268 20.67 -18.97 34.24
N LEU A 269 21.53 -18.49 33.33
CA LEU A 269 21.92 -17.08 33.27
C LEU A 269 20.79 -16.14 32.77
N GLY A 270 19.74 -16.69 32.16
CA GLY A 270 18.59 -15.98 31.61
C GLY A 270 17.30 -16.09 32.41
N LYS A 271 17.36 -16.48 33.70
CA LYS A 271 16.19 -16.67 34.58
C LYS A 271 15.35 -15.41 34.79
N ASN A 272 15.95 -14.24 34.61
CA ASN A 272 15.31 -12.94 34.84
C ASN A 272 14.19 -12.62 33.84
N TYR A 273 14.12 -13.34 32.71
CA TYR A 273 13.13 -13.11 31.67
C TYR A 273 12.26 -14.36 31.41
N PRO A 274 10.95 -14.16 31.11
CA PRO A 274 10.07 -15.27 30.77
C PRO A 274 10.42 -15.87 29.40
N ALA A 275 9.94 -17.09 29.12
CA ALA A 275 10.24 -17.76 27.83
C ALA A 275 9.75 -16.94 26.63
N ASN A 276 8.59 -16.31 26.71
CA ASN A 276 8.04 -15.52 25.61
C ASN A 276 8.94 -14.31 25.27
N TRP A 277 9.51 -13.67 26.29
CA TRP A 277 10.47 -12.59 26.13
C TRP A 277 11.70 -13.04 25.33
N TRP A 278 12.30 -14.17 25.72
CA TRP A 278 13.45 -14.73 25.00
C TRP A 278 13.12 -15.16 23.57
N LYS A 279 11.91 -15.70 23.34
CA LYS A 279 11.45 -16.03 21.99
C LYS A 279 11.33 -14.78 21.12
N SER A 280 10.87 -13.67 21.69
CA SER A 280 10.74 -12.39 20.97
C SER A 280 12.09 -11.78 20.64
N LEU A 281 13.06 -11.83 21.56
CA LEU A 281 14.46 -11.48 21.25
C LEU A 281 15.03 -12.38 20.13
N GLY A 282 14.80 -13.69 20.21
CA GLY A 282 15.26 -14.63 19.17
C GLY A 282 14.70 -14.30 17.79
N HIS A 283 13.40 -14.02 17.68
CA HIS A 283 12.78 -13.61 16.42
C HIS A 283 13.33 -12.27 15.91
N GLN A 284 13.63 -11.35 16.82
CA GLN A 284 14.25 -10.08 16.43
C GLN A 284 15.65 -10.28 15.86
N LEU A 285 16.48 -11.13 16.48
CA LEU A 285 17.80 -11.47 15.95
C LEU A 285 17.72 -12.21 14.61
N ILE A 286 16.68 -13.01 14.37
CA ILE A 286 16.42 -13.59 13.04
C ILE A 286 16.10 -12.48 12.03
N SER A 287 15.20 -11.55 12.39
CA SER A 287 14.80 -10.45 11.49
C SER A 287 15.95 -9.50 11.13
N GLN A 288 16.89 -9.30 12.04
CA GLN A 288 18.09 -8.46 11.85
C GLN A 288 19.26 -9.24 11.21
N GLY A 289 19.04 -10.51 10.87
CA GLY A 289 20.00 -11.37 10.20
C GLY A 289 21.16 -11.84 11.05
N TYR A 290 21.06 -11.81 12.39
CA TYR A 290 22.06 -12.38 13.30
C TYR A 290 21.86 -13.89 13.50
N LEU A 291 20.61 -14.34 13.50
CA LEU A 291 20.24 -15.76 13.53
C LEU A 291 19.66 -16.20 12.18
N LYS A 292 19.84 -17.48 11.85
CA LYS A 292 19.29 -18.12 10.66
C LYS A 292 18.43 -19.30 11.07
N GLU A 293 17.16 -19.27 10.66
CA GLU A 293 16.25 -20.41 10.76
C GLU A 293 16.38 -21.29 9.52
N THR A 294 16.54 -22.59 9.72
CA THR A 294 16.60 -23.60 8.66
C THR A 294 15.48 -24.61 8.88
N VAL A 295 14.66 -24.81 7.85
CA VAL A 295 13.57 -25.77 7.85
C VAL A 295 14.06 -27.05 7.18
N SER A 296 14.11 -28.15 7.92
CA SER A 296 14.44 -29.48 7.39
C SER A 296 13.25 -30.40 7.61
N ASP A 297 12.60 -30.80 6.50
CA ASP A 297 11.43 -31.69 6.43
C ASP A 297 10.24 -31.28 7.32
N VAL A 298 10.31 -31.54 8.63
CA VAL A 298 9.25 -31.30 9.64
C VAL A 298 9.75 -30.43 10.80
N TYR A 299 11.06 -30.23 10.95
CA TYR A 299 11.66 -29.56 12.10
C TYR A 299 12.29 -28.21 11.72
N ARG A 300 11.95 -27.18 12.50
CA ARG A 300 12.59 -25.86 12.42
C ARG A 300 13.79 -25.83 13.38
N THR A 301 14.97 -25.63 12.82
CA THR A 301 16.23 -25.52 13.56
C THR A 301 16.79 -24.12 13.43
N ILE A 302 17.48 -23.65 14.46
CA ILE A 302 18.00 -22.29 14.51
C ILE A 302 19.51 -22.33 14.74
N SER A 303 20.23 -21.60 13.91
CA SER A 303 21.68 -21.49 13.89
C SER A 303 22.11 -20.03 13.93
N VAL A 304 23.35 -19.78 14.33
CA VAL A 304 23.94 -18.44 14.27
C VAL A 304 24.36 -18.18 12.82
N SER A 305 24.01 -17.01 12.27
CA SER A 305 24.43 -16.62 10.92
C SER A 305 25.88 -16.11 10.92
N SER A 306 26.47 -15.88 9.74
CA SER A 306 27.80 -15.24 9.64
C SER A 306 27.87 -13.88 10.36
N LYS A 307 26.82 -13.06 10.28
CA LYS A 307 26.72 -11.78 11.02
C LYS A 307 26.66 -12.00 12.53
N GLY A 308 25.96 -13.03 12.98
CA GLY A 308 25.92 -13.43 14.39
C GLY A 308 27.24 -13.98 14.91
N GLU A 309 27.98 -14.73 14.10
CA GLU A 309 29.30 -15.24 14.44
C GLU A 309 30.32 -14.10 14.56
N GLN A 310 30.27 -13.11 13.66
CA GLN A 310 31.06 -11.89 13.78
C GLN A 310 30.77 -11.15 15.09
N PHE A 311 29.49 -11.02 15.46
CA PHE A 311 29.09 -10.42 16.73
C PHE A 311 29.65 -11.20 17.94
N LEU A 312 29.51 -12.53 17.95
CA LEU A 312 30.06 -13.38 19.01
C LEU A 312 31.59 -13.28 19.10
N ALA A 313 32.30 -13.28 17.97
CA ALA A 313 33.76 -13.18 17.92
C ALA A 313 34.26 -11.81 18.41
N SER A 314 33.49 -10.75 18.17
CA SER A 314 33.77 -9.40 18.68
C SER A 314 33.41 -9.19 20.15
N SER A 315 32.72 -10.15 20.77
CA SER A 315 32.30 -10.10 22.18
C SER A 315 33.38 -10.63 23.11
N ARG A 316 33.63 -9.91 24.20
CA ARG A 316 34.54 -10.29 25.29
C ARG A 316 33.77 -10.38 26.61
N PRO A 317 34.30 -11.06 27.64
CA PRO A 317 33.69 -11.10 28.96
C PRO A 317 33.40 -9.69 29.52
N ASP A 318 34.29 -8.73 29.27
CA ASP A 318 34.23 -7.37 29.82
C ASP A 318 33.60 -6.35 28.86
N TYR A 319 33.32 -6.74 27.61
CA TYR A 319 32.79 -5.84 26.58
C TYR A 319 31.95 -6.60 25.56
N GLN A 320 30.69 -6.23 25.42
CA GLN A 320 29.84 -6.66 24.32
C GLN A 320 29.69 -5.48 23.34
N PRO A 321 29.80 -5.72 22.01
CA PRO A 321 29.50 -4.68 21.04
C PRO A 321 28.06 -4.20 21.22
N PRO A 322 27.79 -2.89 21.23
CA PRO A 322 26.44 -2.37 21.37
C PRO A 322 25.52 -2.98 20.30
N LEU A 323 24.40 -3.54 20.74
CA LEU A 323 23.37 -4.06 19.86
C LEU A 323 22.05 -3.43 20.24
N VAL A 324 21.82 -2.25 19.68
CA VAL A 324 20.59 -1.51 19.89
C VAL A 324 19.48 -2.19 19.11
N LEU A 325 18.50 -2.71 19.86
CA LEU A 325 17.34 -3.40 19.33
C LEU A 325 16.08 -2.67 19.75
N THR A 326 15.13 -2.67 18.83
CA THR A 326 13.79 -2.14 19.02
C THR A 326 12.93 -3.08 19.87
N LEU A 327 12.49 -2.67 21.06
CA LEU A 327 11.73 -3.56 21.95
C LEU A 327 10.36 -3.93 21.35
N THR A 328 10.02 -5.22 21.42
CA THR A 328 8.68 -5.72 21.07
C THR A 328 7.75 -5.65 22.28
N ALA A 329 6.43 -5.72 22.07
CA ALA A 329 5.45 -5.68 23.17
C ALA A 329 5.70 -6.77 24.24
N ASP A 330 6.14 -7.96 23.81
CA ASP A 330 6.51 -9.07 24.71
C ASP A 330 7.81 -8.81 25.50
N MET A 331 8.58 -7.78 25.10
CA MET A 331 9.86 -7.40 25.72
C MET A 331 9.75 -6.21 26.68
N LEU A 332 8.61 -5.50 26.65
CA LEU A 332 8.29 -4.40 27.55
C LEU A 332 7.65 -4.94 28.83
N GLY A 333 8.01 -4.34 29.99
CA GLY A 333 7.39 -4.68 31.27
C GLY A 333 5.99 -4.08 31.41
N GLU A 334 5.21 -4.56 32.39
CA GLU A 334 3.86 -4.04 32.66
C GLU A 334 3.86 -2.53 32.97
N GLU A 335 4.94 -2.00 33.54
CA GLU A 335 5.14 -0.57 33.83
C GLU A 335 5.37 0.30 32.57
N ASP A 336 5.80 -0.30 31.45
CA ASP A 336 6.11 0.40 30.19
C ASP A 336 4.93 0.44 29.20
N ASN A 337 3.90 -0.39 29.40
CA ASN A 337 2.74 -0.52 28.50
C ASN A 337 1.66 0.56 28.70
N GLY A 338 1.78 1.40 29.74
CA GLY A 338 0.77 2.39 30.10
C GLY A 338 0.56 3.52 29.09
N ASN A 339 1.51 3.77 28.18
CA ASN A 339 1.46 4.91 27.25
C ASN A 339 1.13 4.55 25.79
N THR A 340 1.20 3.28 25.41
CA THR A 340 1.11 2.88 23.99
C THR A 340 -0.32 2.87 23.44
N GLN A 341 -1.33 2.81 24.31
CA GLN A 341 -2.75 2.78 23.90
C GLN A 341 -3.32 4.17 23.56
N ASP A 342 -2.77 5.25 24.10
CA ASP A 342 -3.29 6.60 23.88
C ASP A 342 -2.74 7.28 22.61
N GLU A 343 -1.55 6.91 22.12
CA GLU A 343 -1.01 7.47 20.86
C GLU A 343 -1.69 6.95 19.59
N PHE A 344 -2.25 5.73 19.61
CA PHE A 344 -2.95 5.16 18.45
C PHE A 344 -4.40 5.66 18.27
N LYS A 345 -5.01 6.23 19.33
CA LYS A 345 -6.39 6.76 19.28
C LYS A 345 -6.54 7.98 18.38
N ALA A 346 -5.46 8.71 18.10
CA ALA A 346 -5.50 9.92 17.28
C ALA A 346 -5.58 9.65 15.77
N LEU A 347 -5.40 8.39 15.32
CA LEU A 347 -5.24 8.10 13.89
C LEU A 347 -6.51 7.71 13.15
N SER A 348 -7.49 7.05 13.80
CA SER A 348 -8.76 6.71 13.12
C SER A 348 -9.71 7.90 12.98
N THR A 349 -9.37 9.04 13.60
CA THR A 349 -10.09 10.32 13.46
C THR A 349 -9.36 11.32 12.55
N SER A 350 -8.22 10.94 11.95
CA SER A 350 -7.31 11.88 11.28
C SER A 350 -7.78 12.42 9.92
N GLU A 351 -8.99 12.09 9.43
CA GLU A 351 -9.47 12.56 8.11
C GLU A 351 -10.69 13.49 8.14
N LEU A 352 -11.20 13.77 9.34
CA LEU A 352 -12.02 14.95 9.59
C LEU A 352 -11.15 16.20 9.81
N ASP A 353 -9.83 16.11 9.56
CA ASP A 353 -8.96 17.27 9.41
C ASP A 353 -9.50 18.16 8.28
N GLY A 354 -10.14 19.26 8.70
CA GLY A 354 -10.78 20.24 7.82
C GLY A 354 -12.28 20.45 8.06
N PHE A 355 -12.96 19.55 8.78
CA PHE A 355 -14.37 19.68 9.12
C PHE A 355 -14.55 20.28 10.53
N SER A 356 -15.29 21.38 10.63
CA SER A 356 -15.89 21.82 11.90
C SER A 356 -16.86 20.75 12.44
N GLU A 357 -17.21 20.83 13.73
CA GLU A 357 -18.19 19.90 14.33
C GLU A 357 -19.55 19.94 13.60
N ALA A 358 -19.98 21.13 13.17
CA ALA A 358 -21.19 21.29 12.37
C ALA A 358 -21.07 20.63 10.99
N GLU A 359 -19.92 20.77 10.31
CA GLU A 359 -19.68 20.10 9.03
C GLU A 359 -19.65 18.58 9.18
N ARG A 360 -19.11 18.05 10.28
CA ARG A 360 -19.12 16.60 10.57
C ARG A 360 -20.53 16.06 10.69
N LYS A 361 -21.39 16.78 11.43
CA LYS A 361 -22.81 16.45 11.54
C LYS A 361 -23.50 16.52 10.19
N LEU A 362 -23.23 17.57 9.39
CA LEU A 362 -23.79 17.69 8.04
C LEU A 362 -23.38 16.52 7.14
N HIS A 363 -22.10 16.13 7.15
CA HIS A 363 -21.60 15.00 6.37
C HIS A 363 -22.30 13.69 6.74
N GLN A 364 -22.43 13.41 8.04
CA GLN A 364 -23.14 12.23 8.52
C GLN A 364 -24.61 12.20 8.07
N MET A 365 -25.32 13.32 8.25
CA MET A 365 -26.72 13.43 7.81
C MET A 365 -26.88 13.28 6.29
N LEU A 366 -25.90 13.74 5.49
CA LEU A 366 -25.91 13.53 4.04
C LEU A 366 -25.64 12.06 3.64
N LEU A 367 -24.83 11.33 4.41
CA LEU A 367 -24.65 9.89 4.21
C LEU A 367 -25.94 9.11 4.50
N GLU A 368 -26.64 9.48 5.58
CA GLU A 368 -27.96 8.92 5.94
C GLU A 368 -29.00 9.20 4.86
N GLU A 369 -29.10 10.44 4.39
CA GLU A 369 -30.02 10.80 3.30
C GLU A 369 -29.72 10.03 2.01
N ARG A 370 -28.43 9.89 1.65
CA ARG A 370 -28.02 9.10 0.48
C ARG A 370 -28.45 7.63 0.64
N LEU A 371 -28.33 7.09 1.85
CA LEU A 371 -28.75 5.71 2.16
C LEU A 371 -30.27 5.53 2.03
N GLU A 372 -31.06 6.45 2.55
CA GLU A 372 -32.52 6.43 2.41
C GLU A 372 -32.95 6.52 0.93
N LEU A 373 -32.33 7.43 0.18
CA LEU A 373 -32.55 7.55 -1.26
C LEU A 373 -32.16 6.26 -2.00
N ALA A 374 -31.02 5.66 -1.66
CA ALA A 374 -30.58 4.39 -2.25
C ALA A 374 -31.57 3.25 -2.00
N ARG A 375 -32.11 3.17 -0.78
CA ARG A 375 -33.15 2.18 -0.40
C ARG A 375 -34.43 2.38 -1.20
N SER A 376 -34.92 3.61 -1.33
CA SER A 376 -36.15 3.88 -2.10
C SER A 376 -36.03 3.53 -3.58
N VAL A 377 -34.82 3.61 -4.14
CA VAL A 377 -34.52 3.26 -5.54
C VAL A 377 -34.11 1.79 -5.70
N GLY A 378 -33.76 1.09 -4.60
CA GLY A 378 -33.30 -0.30 -4.61
C GLY A 378 -31.86 -0.48 -5.10
N THR A 379 -30.99 0.53 -4.95
CA THR A 379 -29.58 0.51 -5.37
C THR A 379 -28.62 0.68 -4.19
N ALA A 380 -27.31 0.55 -4.43
CA ALA A 380 -26.29 0.80 -3.41
C ALA A 380 -26.00 2.32 -3.28
N PRO A 381 -25.69 2.82 -2.06
CA PRO A 381 -25.45 4.27 -1.87
C PRO A 381 -24.34 4.84 -2.73
N TYR A 382 -23.23 4.11 -2.88
CA TYR A 382 -22.10 4.54 -3.71
C TYR A 382 -22.44 4.66 -5.21
N ALA A 383 -23.48 3.96 -5.67
CA ALA A 383 -23.96 4.05 -7.06
C ALA A 383 -24.74 5.34 -7.34
N ILE A 384 -25.28 5.99 -6.31
CA ILE A 384 -25.85 7.34 -6.43
C ILE A 384 -24.71 8.35 -6.55
N CYS A 385 -23.82 8.36 -5.56
CA CYS A 385 -22.56 9.10 -5.59
C CYS A 385 -21.59 8.56 -4.53
N GLY A 386 -20.28 8.64 -4.79
CA GLY A 386 -19.26 8.14 -3.89
C GLY A 386 -19.06 9.01 -2.64
N ASP A 387 -18.40 8.45 -1.62
CA ASP A 387 -18.17 9.12 -0.33
C ASP A 387 -17.32 10.39 -0.48
N GLN A 388 -16.32 10.39 -1.38
CA GLN A 388 -15.58 11.62 -1.70
C GLN A 388 -16.48 12.72 -2.26
N THR A 389 -17.48 12.36 -3.07
CA THR A 389 -18.43 13.31 -3.63
C THR A 389 -19.30 13.91 -2.53
N ILE A 390 -19.83 13.08 -1.61
CA ILE A 390 -20.58 13.55 -0.44
C ILE A 390 -19.74 14.46 0.45
N ARG A 391 -18.46 14.11 0.68
CA ARG A 391 -17.52 14.95 1.43
C ARG A 391 -17.37 16.33 0.80
N LYS A 392 -17.17 16.41 -0.52
CA LYS A 392 -17.08 17.70 -1.24
C LYS A 392 -18.40 18.46 -1.21
N ILE A 393 -19.55 17.78 -1.32
CA ILE A 393 -20.88 18.40 -1.18
C ILE A 393 -21.05 19.01 0.22
N ALA A 394 -20.62 18.33 1.27
CA ALA A 394 -20.69 18.82 2.65
C ALA A 394 -19.80 20.05 2.90
N LEU A 395 -18.66 20.14 2.21
CA LEU A 395 -17.75 21.29 2.27
C LEU A 395 -18.28 22.48 1.45
N THR A 396 -18.68 22.26 0.20
CA THR A 396 -19.09 23.31 -0.74
C THR A 396 -20.53 23.80 -0.49
N ARG A 397 -21.40 22.94 0.05
CA ARG A 397 -22.82 23.22 0.37
C ARG A 397 -23.57 23.94 -0.76
N PRO A 398 -23.61 23.37 -1.98
CA PRO A 398 -24.12 24.04 -3.16
C PRO A 398 -25.59 24.45 -3.00
N SER A 399 -25.92 25.69 -3.36
CA SER A 399 -27.29 26.22 -3.35
C SER A 399 -28.02 26.04 -4.69
N THR A 400 -27.29 25.77 -5.77
CA THR A 400 -27.80 25.65 -7.15
C THR A 400 -27.29 24.39 -7.86
N LYS A 401 -28.04 23.94 -8.88
CA LYS A 401 -27.65 22.78 -9.73
C LYS A 401 -26.32 22.99 -10.44
N ALA A 402 -26.04 24.21 -10.89
CA ALA A 402 -24.78 24.54 -11.56
C ALA A 402 -23.58 24.37 -10.63
N ARG A 403 -23.70 24.81 -9.36
CA ARG A 403 -22.65 24.60 -8.35
C ARG A 403 -22.49 23.13 -7.98
N LEU A 404 -23.60 22.39 -7.88
CA LEU A 404 -23.56 20.95 -7.64
C LEU A 404 -22.83 20.23 -8.79
N ALA A 405 -23.10 20.58 -10.05
CA ALA A 405 -22.47 19.99 -11.23
C ALA A 405 -20.95 20.25 -11.31
N ASN A 406 -20.45 21.35 -10.76
CA ASN A 406 -19.03 21.68 -10.74
C ASN A 406 -18.23 20.89 -9.68
N ILE A 407 -18.87 20.07 -8.84
CA ILE A 407 -18.17 19.27 -7.84
C ILE A 407 -17.58 18.02 -8.49
N ASN A 408 -16.27 17.85 -8.37
CA ASN A 408 -15.54 16.68 -8.85
C ASN A 408 -16.11 15.37 -8.29
N GLY A 409 -16.70 14.55 -9.16
CA GLY A 409 -17.37 13.28 -8.82
C GLY A 409 -18.90 13.34 -8.89
N VAL A 410 -19.48 14.50 -9.17
CA VAL A 410 -20.90 14.65 -9.52
C VAL A 410 -21.06 14.42 -11.03
N ASN A 411 -21.87 13.43 -11.40
CA ASN A 411 -22.20 13.15 -12.79
C ASN A 411 -23.50 13.85 -13.21
N GLN A 412 -23.71 14.01 -14.52
CA GLN A 412 -24.91 14.68 -15.05
C GLN A 412 -26.21 13.95 -14.66
N HIS A 413 -26.15 12.63 -14.52
CA HIS A 413 -27.28 11.81 -14.10
C HIS A 413 -27.74 12.15 -12.67
N LEU A 414 -26.80 12.31 -11.73
CA LEU A 414 -27.07 12.73 -10.34
C LEU A 414 -27.76 14.09 -10.30
N VAL A 415 -27.24 15.07 -11.05
CA VAL A 415 -27.81 16.44 -11.10
C VAL A 415 -29.23 16.42 -11.66
N THR A 416 -29.46 15.63 -12.71
CA THR A 416 -30.76 15.59 -13.40
C THR A 416 -31.82 14.85 -12.57
N LYS A 417 -31.46 13.69 -12.00
CA LYS A 417 -32.42 12.80 -11.33
C LYS A 417 -32.61 13.12 -9.85
N TYR A 418 -31.54 13.51 -9.16
CA TYR A 418 -31.52 13.68 -7.69
C TYR A 418 -31.11 15.09 -7.25
N GLY A 419 -30.73 15.97 -8.17
CA GLY A 419 -30.19 17.29 -7.84
C GLY A 419 -31.14 18.16 -7.02
N ASP A 420 -32.44 18.18 -7.34
CA ASP A 420 -33.43 18.97 -6.57
C ASP A 420 -33.55 18.49 -5.13
N HIS A 421 -33.59 17.17 -4.93
CA HIS A 421 -33.63 16.53 -3.62
C HIS A 421 -32.42 16.89 -2.77
N PHE A 422 -31.21 16.70 -3.32
CA PHE A 422 -29.97 17.05 -2.62
C PHE A 422 -29.93 18.54 -2.24
N LEU A 423 -30.30 19.45 -3.15
CA LEU A 423 -30.28 20.89 -2.85
C LEU A 423 -31.27 21.28 -1.75
N GLN A 424 -32.46 20.66 -1.72
CA GLN A 424 -33.45 20.87 -0.66
C GLN A 424 -32.92 20.37 0.69
N VAL A 425 -32.36 19.17 0.72
CA VAL A 425 -31.77 18.57 1.93
C VAL A 425 -30.60 19.41 2.43
N ILE A 426 -29.64 19.74 1.57
CA ILE A 426 -28.48 20.57 1.91
C ILE A 426 -28.92 21.91 2.51
N ARG A 427 -29.93 22.57 1.92
CA ARG A 427 -30.47 23.83 2.45
C ARG A 427 -31.08 23.64 3.84
N LYS A 428 -31.92 22.64 4.04
CA LYS A 428 -32.57 22.34 5.32
C LYS A 428 -31.53 22.01 6.40
N LEU A 429 -30.58 21.12 6.10
CA LEU A 429 -29.56 20.68 7.04
C LEU A 429 -28.58 21.81 7.38
N SER A 430 -28.16 22.59 6.39
CA SER A 430 -27.25 23.73 6.61
C SER A 430 -27.91 24.81 7.46
N GLN A 431 -29.21 25.09 7.25
CA GLN A 431 -29.98 26.00 8.10
C GLN A 431 -30.07 25.50 9.54
N GLY A 432 -30.36 24.21 9.75
CA GLY A 432 -30.44 23.61 11.10
C GLY A 432 -29.11 23.61 11.85
N LEU A 433 -27.98 23.59 11.13
CA LEU A 433 -26.63 23.59 11.69
C LEU A 433 -25.95 24.97 11.67
N ASN A 434 -26.67 26.03 11.29
CA ASN A 434 -26.15 27.40 11.13
C ASN A 434 -24.92 27.50 10.19
N LEU A 435 -24.91 26.71 9.13
CA LEU A 435 -23.86 26.74 8.09
C LEU A 435 -24.30 27.59 6.91
N SER A 436 -23.42 28.46 6.41
CA SER A 436 -23.69 29.19 5.16
C SER A 436 -23.65 28.24 3.97
N LEU A 437 -24.59 28.42 3.05
CA LEU A 437 -24.50 27.77 1.75
C LEU A 437 -23.33 28.34 0.96
N ASP A 438 -22.93 27.61 -0.08
CA ASP A 438 -22.03 28.10 -1.11
C ASP A 438 -20.62 28.45 -0.60
N GLY A 439 -20.14 27.72 0.41
CA GLY A 439 -18.77 27.84 0.92
C GLY A 439 -17.72 27.64 -0.18
N GLU A 440 -16.59 28.33 -0.05
CA GLU A 440 -15.42 28.06 -0.90
C GLU A 440 -14.89 26.65 -0.58
N GLU A 441 -14.44 25.94 -1.62
CA GLU A 441 -13.85 24.62 -1.48
C GLU A 441 -12.56 24.74 -0.63
N ARG A 442 -12.61 24.34 0.65
CA ARG A 442 -11.39 24.20 1.45
C ARG A 442 -10.65 22.98 0.94
N VAL A 443 -9.58 23.21 0.20
CA VAL A 443 -8.76 22.12 -0.31
C VAL A 443 -8.17 21.36 0.89
N PRO A 444 -8.38 20.03 1.01
CA PRO A 444 -7.74 19.24 2.05
C PRO A 444 -6.23 19.34 1.90
N MET A 445 -5.53 19.65 3.00
CA MET A 445 -4.07 19.76 3.09
C MET A 445 -3.29 18.46 2.76
N ALA A 446 -3.96 17.41 2.29
CA ALA A 446 -3.36 16.12 1.96
C ALA A 446 -3.19 15.84 0.45
N SER A 447 -3.67 16.71 -0.45
CA SER A 447 -3.61 16.45 -1.91
C SER A 447 -3.18 17.62 -2.80
N LEU A 448 -2.56 18.65 -2.23
CA LEU A 448 -1.85 19.67 -3.02
C LEU A 448 -0.34 19.45 -2.93
N GLN A 449 0.19 18.66 -3.88
CA GLN A 449 1.43 19.07 -4.51
C GLN A 449 1.15 20.38 -5.27
N THR A 450 1.44 21.47 -4.55
CA THR A 450 1.76 22.82 -5.02
C THR A 450 1.04 23.32 -6.27
N ASN A 451 -0.02 24.11 -6.07
CA ASN A 451 -0.33 25.29 -6.88
C ASN A 451 -1.33 26.18 -6.11
N GLU A 452 -0.81 27.11 -5.29
CA GLU A 452 -1.61 28.19 -4.69
C GLU A 452 -1.55 29.43 -5.58
N VAL A 453 -2.74 29.91 -6.00
CA VAL A 453 -3.00 31.32 -6.29
C VAL A 453 -3.85 31.84 -5.13
N LYS A 454 -3.34 32.83 -4.39
CA LYS A 454 -4.05 33.56 -3.32
C LYS A 454 -4.61 34.88 -3.86
N LYS A 455 -5.78 35.30 -3.35
CA LYS A 455 -6.18 36.71 -3.27
C LYS A 455 -6.21 37.19 -1.81
N VAL A 456 -5.25 38.08 -1.50
CA VAL A 456 -5.31 39.37 -0.75
C VAL A 456 -6.28 39.45 0.45
N SER A 457 -5.86 39.53 1.71
CA SER A 457 -5.15 40.65 2.42
C SER A 457 -5.01 40.30 3.93
N PRO A 458 -4.38 41.11 4.83
CA PRO A 458 -3.18 41.96 4.74
C PRO A 458 -2.05 41.55 5.73
N LEU A 459 -0.81 41.90 5.38
CA LEU A 459 0.41 42.09 6.21
C LEU A 459 0.61 41.22 7.47
N THR A 460 1.35 40.12 7.32
CA THR A 460 2.50 39.77 8.19
C THR A 460 3.45 38.84 7.40
N ASN A 461 4.69 39.30 7.18
CA ASN A 461 5.73 38.60 6.42
C ASN A 461 6.10 37.25 7.05
N LYS A 462 5.90 36.16 6.32
CA LYS A 462 6.60 34.87 6.51
C LYS A 462 7.27 34.51 5.18
N SER A 463 8.60 34.58 5.10
CA SER A 463 9.37 34.30 3.88
C SER A 463 9.20 32.84 3.43
N LYS A 464 8.79 32.61 2.18
CA LYS A 464 8.81 31.26 1.59
C LYS A 464 10.22 30.99 1.08
N LYS A 465 10.89 29.93 1.54
CA LYS A 465 12.21 29.56 0.99
C LYS A 465 12.07 29.14 -0.48
N LEU A 466 12.90 29.71 -1.37
CA LEU A 466 13.02 29.27 -2.77
C LEU A 466 13.34 27.78 -2.87
N THR A 467 12.83 27.11 -3.91
CA THR A 467 13.25 25.75 -4.25
C THR A 467 14.69 25.74 -4.79
N SER A 468 15.42 24.62 -4.63
CA SER A 468 16.83 24.48 -5.06
C SER A 468 17.04 24.91 -6.52
N ALA A 469 16.17 24.47 -7.42
CA ALA A 469 16.27 24.80 -8.85
C ALA A 469 16.12 26.30 -9.16
N LYS A 470 15.28 27.03 -8.42
CA LYS A 470 15.08 28.48 -8.61
C LYS A 470 16.28 29.26 -8.06
N PHE A 471 16.79 28.83 -6.92
CA PHE A 471 17.97 29.43 -6.30
C PHE A 471 19.22 29.23 -7.16
N GLU A 472 19.41 28.02 -7.72
CA GLU A 472 20.49 27.72 -8.66
C GLU A 472 20.40 28.56 -9.94
N ALA A 473 19.20 28.73 -10.52
CA ALA A 473 19.01 29.58 -11.69
C ALA A 473 19.33 31.05 -11.41
N TRP A 474 18.92 31.57 -10.24
CA TRP A 474 19.29 32.92 -9.81
C TRP A 474 20.80 33.06 -9.60
N LYS A 475 21.43 32.07 -8.95
CA LYS A 475 22.88 32.05 -8.71
C LYS A 475 23.67 32.12 -10.03
N MET A 476 23.32 31.26 -10.99
CA MET A 476 23.96 31.22 -12.30
C MET A 476 23.79 32.53 -13.10
N TRP A 477 22.66 33.21 -12.94
CA TRP A 477 22.42 34.48 -13.62
C TRP A 477 23.08 35.68 -12.94
N HIS A 478 23.02 35.75 -11.60
CA HIS A 478 23.48 36.88 -10.81
C HIS A 478 24.96 36.81 -10.46
N GLU A 479 25.46 35.65 -10.00
CA GLU A 479 26.84 35.45 -9.59
C GLU A 479 27.73 35.05 -10.78
N ASP A 480 27.29 34.06 -11.58
CA ASP A 480 28.10 33.53 -12.69
C ASP A 480 27.92 34.33 -14.00
N GLY A 481 26.99 35.29 -14.03
CA GLY A 481 26.80 36.19 -15.17
C GLY A 481 26.24 35.52 -16.44
N LEU A 482 25.74 34.29 -16.37
CA LEU A 482 25.23 33.56 -17.53
C LEU A 482 23.94 34.17 -18.10
N SER A 483 23.70 33.96 -19.40
CA SER A 483 22.45 34.40 -20.03
C SER A 483 21.30 33.41 -19.74
N VAL A 484 20.06 33.86 -19.90
CA VAL A 484 18.88 33.00 -19.75
C VAL A 484 18.90 31.83 -20.74
N HIS A 485 19.47 32.04 -21.93
CA HIS A 485 19.65 31.00 -22.95
C HIS A 485 20.63 29.91 -22.48
N ASP A 486 21.75 30.31 -21.87
CA ASP A 486 22.77 29.38 -21.37
C ASP A 486 22.23 28.56 -20.19
N ILE A 487 21.49 29.22 -19.29
CA ILE A 487 20.85 28.57 -18.13
C ILE A 487 19.74 27.60 -18.57
N ALA A 488 19.07 27.90 -19.68
CA ALA A 488 18.05 27.03 -20.28
C ALA A 488 18.66 25.76 -20.88
N ASN A 489 19.86 25.87 -21.45
CA ASN A 489 20.53 24.82 -22.24
C ASN A 489 21.77 24.20 -21.57
N LEU A 490 21.86 24.21 -20.25
CA LEU A 490 22.99 23.63 -19.50
C LEU A 490 23.23 22.15 -19.86
N GLU A 491 24.45 21.83 -20.28
CA GLU A 491 24.88 20.49 -20.74
C GLU A 491 24.74 19.38 -19.67
N VAL A 492 24.73 19.76 -18.38
CA VAL A 492 24.62 18.82 -17.26
C VAL A 492 23.19 18.30 -17.06
N ARG A 493 22.18 18.87 -17.73
CA ARG A 493 20.77 18.46 -17.59
C ARG A 493 20.38 17.39 -18.61
N SER A 494 19.56 16.43 -18.18
CA SER A 494 19.00 15.38 -19.04
C SER A 494 18.11 15.92 -20.18
N ALA A 495 17.59 17.15 -20.05
CA ALA A 495 16.83 17.86 -21.07
C ALA A 495 16.89 19.40 -20.86
N PRO A 496 16.89 20.22 -21.93
CA PRO A 496 16.84 21.67 -21.84
C PRO A 496 15.47 22.15 -21.33
N ILE A 497 15.46 23.27 -20.60
CA ILE A 497 14.23 23.93 -20.14
C ILE A 497 13.92 25.14 -21.01
N LYS A 498 12.65 25.57 -21.06
CA LYS A 498 12.28 26.75 -21.85
C LYS A 498 12.85 28.03 -21.22
N GLU A 499 13.36 28.95 -22.04
CA GLU A 499 13.84 30.26 -21.58
C GLU A 499 12.79 31.04 -20.77
N GLN A 500 11.51 30.86 -21.12
CA GLN A 500 10.40 31.45 -20.38
C GLN A 500 10.34 30.98 -18.92
N THR A 501 10.68 29.71 -18.67
CA THR A 501 10.71 29.13 -17.32
C THR A 501 11.87 29.68 -16.50
N VAL A 502 13.03 29.90 -17.12
CA VAL A 502 14.18 30.54 -16.46
C VAL A 502 13.86 32.00 -16.11
N ALA A 503 13.24 32.75 -17.02
CA ALA A 503 12.79 34.11 -16.76
C ALA A 503 11.77 34.18 -15.60
N GLU A 504 10.88 33.19 -15.47
CA GLU A 504 9.96 33.07 -14.33
C GLU A 504 10.69 32.77 -13.02
N TYR A 505 11.69 31.88 -13.03
CA TYR A 505 12.50 31.59 -11.84
C TYR A 505 13.25 32.83 -11.31
N LEU A 506 13.76 33.64 -12.23
CA LEU A 506 14.45 34.89 -11.93
C LEU A 506 13.50 35.94 -11.31
N LEU A 507 12.29 36.10 -11.86
CA LEU A 507 11.28 37.02 -11.31
C LEU A 507 10.81 36.60 -9.92
N GLU A 508 10.64 35.30 -9.67
CA GLU A 508 10.28 34.79 -8.34
C GLU A 508 11.40 34.96 -7.31
N ALA A 509 12.67 34.78 -7.73
CA ALA A 509 13.82 35.09 -6.88
C ALA A 509 13.84 36.56 -6.45
N ALA A 510 13.48 37.48 -7.36
CA ALA A 510 13.37 38.91 -7.06
C ALA A 510 12.23 39.21 -6.07
N GLN A 511 11.09 38.53 -6.21
CA GLN A 511 9.93 38.69 -5.31
C GLN A 511 10.20 38.20 -3.87
N GLU A 512 11.09 37.23 -3.71
CA GLU A 512 11.53 36.75 -2.38
C GLU A 512 12.70 37.58 -1.80
N GLY A 513 13.07 38.68 -2.46
CA GLY A 513 13.99 39.69 -1.93
C GLY A 513 15.48 39.41 -2.17
N LEU A 514 15.82 38.50 -3.10
CA LEU A 514 17.21 38.30 -3.50
C LEU A 514 17.71 39.49 -4.35
N PRO A 515 19.02 39.83 -4.29
CA PRO A 515 19.62 40.86 -5.14
C PRO A 515 19.29 40.63 -6.62
N PHE A 516 18.73 41.64 -7.29
CA PHE A 516 18.23 41.49 -8.66
C PHE A 516 18.52 42.74 -9.49
N ASP A 517 19.19 42.56 -10.63
CA ASP A 517 19.50 43.64 -11.56
C ASP A 517 18.36 43.81 -12.58
N TRP A 518 17.42 44.70 -12.23
CA TRP A 518 16.27 45.01 -13.07
C TRP A 518 16.62 45.69 -14.39
N VAL A 519 17.78 46.37 -14.47
CA VAL A 519 18.22 47.03 -15.71
C VAL A 519 18.69 45.97 -16.71
N ARG A 520 19.52 45.04 -16.24
CA ARG A 520 19.99 43.91 -17.04
C ARG A 520 18.82 43.04 -17.52
N PHE A 521 17.89 42.71 -16.64
CA PHE A 521 16.74 41.87 -16.97
C PHE A 521 15.78 42.58 -17.94
N SER A 522 15.46 43.86 -17.70
CA SER A 522 14.58 44.65 -18.60
C SER A 522 15.15 44.80 -20.00
N LYS A 523 16.47 45.02 -20.14
CA LYS A 523 17.14 45.08 -21.44
C LYS A 523 17.08 43.74 -22.19
N MET A 524 17.23 42.64 -21.47
CA MET A 524 17.20 41.29 -22.03
C MET A 524 15.81 40.92 -22.58
N ILE A 525 14.75 41.27 -21.87
CA ILE A 525 13.37 41.01 -22.33
C ILE A 525 12.84 42.06 -23.31
N GLY A 526 13.59 43.14 -23.56
CA GLY A 526 13.14 44.24 -24.43
C GLY A 526 12.09 45.15 -23.81
N LEU A 527 12.02 45.24 -22.48
CA LEU A 527 11.08 46.13 -21.79
C LEU A 527 11.58 47.58 -21.83
N THR A 528 11.08 48.36 -22.79
CA THR A 528 11.38 49.78 -22.94
C THR A 528 10.47 50.66 -22.09
N GLN A 529 10.87 51.92 -21.88
CA GLN A 529 10.08 52.90 -21.12
C GLN A 529 8.73 53.21 -21.80
N GLU A 530 8.68 53.14 -23.13
CA GLU A 530 7.46 53.28 -23.93
C GLU A 530 6.49 52.13 -23.63
N ILE A 531 6.97 50.88 -23.65
CA ILE A 531 6.15 49.69 -23.33
C ILE A 531 5.63 49.75 -21.88
N MET A 532 6.45 50.21 -20.94
CA MET A 532 6.02 50.38 -19.54
C MET A 532 4.89 51.42 -19.42
N SER A 533 4.96 52.52 -20.16
CA SER A 533 3.89 53.54 -20.21
C SER A 533 2.59 52.98 -20.81
N GLU A 534 2.68 52.17 -21.85
CA GLU A 534 1.51 51.52 -22.45
C GLU A 534 0.85 50.52 -21.49
N ILE A 535 1.64 49.69 -20.80
CA ILE A 535 1.15 48.76 -19.79
C ILE A 535 0.48 49.52 -18.63
N GLN A 536 1.07 50.63 -18.20
CA GLN A 536 0.45 51.50 -17.19
C GLN A 536 -0.90 52.06 -17.65
N GLY A 537 -0.99 52.55 -18.89
CA GLY A 537 -2.23 53.03 -19.48
C GLY A 537 -3.31 51.94 -19.57
N ALA A 538 -2.95 50.73 -19.97
CA ALA A 538 -3.85 49.58 -20.01
C ALA A 538 -4.36 49.19 -18.62
N ILE A 539 -3.51 49.20 -17.60
CA ILE A 539 -3.90 48.93 -16.21
C ILE A 539 -4.89 49.98 -15.69
N SER A 540 -4.65 51.26 -15.99
CA SER A 540 -5.57 52.35 -15.61
C SER A 540 -6.94 52.24 -16.25
N LYS A 541 -7.05 51.69 -17.47
CA LYS A 541 -8.33 51.44 -18.14
C LYS A 541 -9.08 50.23 -17.59
N VAL A 542 -8.36 49.13 -17.29
CA VAL A 542 -8.96 47.87 -16.81
C VAL A 542 -9.36 47.95 -15.33
N GLY A 543 -8.63 48.74 -14.52
CA GLY A 543 -8.93 48.95 -13.10
C GLY A 543 -8.68 47.76 -12.17
N SER A 544 -8.26 46.59 -12.70
CA SER A 544 -7.89 45.41 -11.93
C SER A 544 -6.62 44.76 -12.48
N THR A 545 -5.69 44.42 -11.59
CA THR A 545 -4.45 43.71 -11.88
C THR A 545 -4.53 42.20 -11.61
N ASP A 546 -5.71 41.71 -11.23
CA ASP A 546 -5.89 40.31 -10.77
C ASP A 546 -5.87 39.28 -11.91
N LYS A 547 -6.12 39.71 -13.14
CA LYS A 547 -6.11 38.87 -14.34
C LYS A 547 -5.29 39.55 -15.43
N LEU A 548 -4.36 38.82 -16.04
CA LEU A 548 -3.48 39.36 -17.10
C LEU A 548 -4.19 39.48 -18.47
N LYS A 549 -5.20 38.65 -18.74
CA LYS A 549 -5.91 38.62 -20.03
C LYS A 549 -6.64 39.94 -20.36
N PRO A 550 -7.37 40.58 -19.43
CA PRO A 550 -7.96 41.89 -19.68
C PRO A 550 -6.93 42.98 -19.98
N ILE A 551 -5.77 42.98 -19.32
CA ILE A 551 -4.68 43.94 -19.57
C ILE A 551 -4.08 43.70 -20.96
N LYS A 552 -3.81 42.44 -21.33
CA LYS A 552 -3.27 42.12 -22.66
C LYS A 552 -4.22 42.47 -23.80
N ASN A 553 -5.54 42.39 -23.58
CA ASN A 553 -6.51 42.76 -24.61
C ASN A 553 -6.49 44.27 -24.96
N GLU A 554 -5.97 45.12 -24.07
CA GLU A 554 -5.84 46.57 -24.27
C GLU A 554 -4.46 46.98 -24.83
N LEU A 555 -3.54 46.03 -25.02
CA LEU A 555 -2.17 46.25 -25.46
C LEU A 555 -1.95 45.70 -26.88
N PRO A 556 -1.11 46.34 -27.71
CA PRO A 556 -0.78 45.84 -29.04
C PRO A 556 -0.13 44.44 -29.00
N GLU A 557 -0.19 43.71 -30.13
CA GLU A 557 0.16 42.28 -30.19
C GLU A 557 1.63 41.99 -29.81
N ASP A 558 2.52 42.93 -30.11
CA ASP A 558 3.96 42.94 -29.82
C ASP A 558 4.31 42.94 -28.32
N ILE A 559 3.40 43.39 -27.44
CA ILE A 559 3.65 43.37 -25.98
C ILE A 559 3.33 42.00 -25.39
N SER A 560 4.34 41.18 -25.13
CA SER A 560 4.18 39.84 -24.55
C SER A 560 3.63 39.85 -23.12
N TYR A 561 3.04 38.72 -22.69
CA TYR A 561 2.67 38.50 -21.28
C TYR A 561 3.86 38.60 -20.32
N GLN A 562 5.09 38.36 -20.80
CA GLN A 562 6.31 38.49 -19.99
C GLN A 562 6.63 39.95 -19.69
N HIS A 563 6.36 40.89 -20.61
CA HIS A 563 6.51 42.32 -20.35
C HIS A 563 5.55 42.77 -19.23
N ILE A 564 4.29 42.33 -19.29
CA ILE A 564 3.27 42.65 -18.29
C ILE A 564 3.66 42.07 -16.91
N LYS A 565 4.07 40.80 -16.85
CA LYS A 565 4.51 40.16 -15.60
C LYS A 565 5.72 40.85 -14.99
N THR A 566 6.71 41.23 -15.81
CA THR A 566 7.92 41.90 -15.34
C THR A 566 7.60 43.28 -14.78
N TYR A 567 6.80 44.08 -15.49
CA TYR A 567 6.37 45.40 -15.03
C TYR A 567 5.61 45.33 -13.69
N LEU A 568 4.69 44.36 -13.53
CA LEU A 568 3.97 44.17 -12.27
C LEU A 568 4.89 43.73 -11.12
N SER A 569 5.87 42.86 -11.40
CA SER A 569 6.88 42.46 -10.39
C SER A 569 7.75 43.64 -9.96
N MET A 570 8.21 44.47 -10.89
CA MET A 570 8.96 45.71 -10.57
C MET A 570 8.17 46.62 -9.64
N ARG A 571 6.88 46.82 -9.93
CA ARG A 571 5.98 47.64 -9.11
C ARG A 571 5.76 47.05 -7.72
N ASN A 572 5.61 45.73 -7.61
CA ASN A 572 5.46 45.04 -6.33
C ASN A 572 6.73 45.09 -5.47
N CYS A 573 7.90 45.11 -6.11
CA CYS A 573 9.20 45.31 -5.44
C CYS A 573 9.52 46.79 -5.16
N GLY A 574 8.61 47.72 -5.48
CA GLY A 574 8.76 49.15 -5.18
C GLY A 574 9.75 49.90 -6.09
N ILE A 575 10.04 49.37 -7.28
CA ILE A 575 11.05 49.92 -8.20
C ILE A 575 10.38 50.77 -9.26
N SER A 576 10.74 52.06 -9.28
CA SER A 576 10.38 52.98 -10.36
C SER A 576 11.62 53.26 -11.20
N LEU A 577 11.60 52.88 -12.47
CA LEU A 577 12.61 53.30 -13.45
C LEU A 577 12.30 54.72 -13.93
N GLU A 578 12.32 55.67 -13.01
CA GLU A 578 12.31 57.10 -13.34
C GLU A 578 13.64 57.69 -12.90
N THR A 579 14.59 57.73 -13.83
CA THR A 579 15.52 58.86 -14.10
C THR A 579 16.73 58.37 -14.88
N ASN A 580 16.90 58.90 -16.09
CA ASN A 580 18.18 59.40 -16.59
C ASN A 580 18.01 60.03 -17.98
N GLN A 581 17.44 61.24 -18.02
CA GLN A 581 17.91 62.33 -18.90
C GLN A 581 17.52 63.67 -18.26
N SER A 582 18.45 64.28 -17.53
CA SER A 582 18.79 65.71 -17.60
C SER A 582 19.59 66.10 -16.37
N GLY A 583 20.82 66.51 -16.60
CA GLY A 583 21.60 67.20 -15.58
C GLY A 583 20.92 68.52 -15.24
N SER A 584 20.82 68.82 -13.95
CA SER A 584 20.97 70.18 -13.47
C SER A 584 21.39 70.16 -12.01
N ASN A 585 22.41 70.97 -11.74
CA ASN A 585 23.04 71.23 -10.47
C ASN A 585 22.05 71.80 -9.44
N GLN A 586 22.28 71.47 -8.17
CA GLN A 586 22.42 72.36 -6.99
C GLN A 586 22.06 71.56 -5.73
N THR A 587 23.05 71.12 -4.93
CA THR A 587 23.53 71.77 -3.67
C THR A 587 22.40 72.03 -2.66
N GLY A 588 22.38 71.50 -1.44
CA GLY A 588 23.33 70.69 -0.68
C GLY A 588 22.87 70.57 0.80
N LYS A 589 23.75 69.96 1.62
CA LYS A 589 23.78 69.89 3.11
C LYS A 589 22.87 68.85 3.78
N ASP A 590 23.29 68.00 4.72
CA ASP A 590 24.45 68.07 5.64
C ASP A 590 25.22 66.75 5.86
N GLU A 591 26.51 66.97 6.13
CA GLU A 591 27.55 66.26 6.91
C GLU A 591 27.25 64.89 7.58
N LEU A 592 28.21 63.95 7.45
CA LEU A 592 29.22 63.69 8.50
C LEU A 592 30.30 62.68 8.04
N THR A 593 31.54 63.12 8.16
CA THR A 593 32.80 62.37 8.05
C THR A 593 33.14 61.60 9.34
N HIS A 594 33.75 60.42 9.22
CA HIS A 594 35.01 59.96 9.86
C HIS A 594 35.23 58.49 9.43
N ASN A 595 36.17 58.15 8.54
CA ASN A 595 37.61 57.88 8.78
C ASN A 595 37.85 57.03 10.06
N ALA A 596 38.63 55.95 10.08
CA ALA A 596 39.51 55.30 9.10
C ALA A 596 40.03 53.99 9.71
N SER A 597 40.88 53.28 8.94
CA SER A 597 41.93 52.34 9.35
C SER A 597 41.51 50.87 9.54
N ASN A 598 42.25 49.85 9.11
CA ASN A 598 43.51 49.76 8.36
C ASN A 598 43.77 48.28 8.00
N LEU A 599 44.49 48.06 6.87
CA LEU A 599 45.48 47.00 6.56
C LEU A 599 45.04 45.51 6.54
N SER A 600 45.12 44.84 5.38
CA SER A 600 46.27 44.08 4.79
C SER A 600 46.31 42.63 5.32
N ASP A 601 46.46 41.53 4.56
CA ASP A 601 47.31 41.13 3.41
C ASP A 601 46.55 40.08 2.55
N CYS A 602 46.54 40.05 1.20
CA CYS A 602 47.56 39.55 0.23
C CYS A 602 48.23 38.21 0.63
N THR A 603 48.17 37.10 -0.12
CA THR A 603 48.81 36.80 -1.42
C THR A 603 48.24 35.45 -1.94
N LEU A 604 47.73 35.28 -3.17
CA LEU A 604 48.40 35.04 -4.47
C LEU A 604 49.53 34.00 -4.48
N GLU A 605 49.38 32.95 -5.31
CA GLU A 605 50.34 32.41 -6.31
C GLU A 605 49.96 30.95 -6.71
N THR A 606 49.38 30.69 -7.89
CA THR A 606 49.94 30.40 -9.24
C THR A 606 49.92 28.91 -9.61
N CYS A 607 49.29 28.60 -10.76
CA CYS A 607 49.53 27.39 -11.57
C CYS A 607 50.91 27.45 -12.26
N PRO A 608 51.40 26.33 -12.80
CA PRO A 608 51.45 26.26 -14.26
C PRO A 608 51.13 24.89 -14.89
N ASP A 609 50.77 24.99 -16.18
CA ASP A 609 50.53 23.96 -17.20
C ASP A 609 51.56 22.82 -17.31
N ARG A 610 51.11 21.67 -17.84
CA ARG A 610 51.67 21.07 -19.09
C ARG A 610 50.83 19.93 -19.67
N GLN A 611 50.88 19.88 -21.00
CA GLN A 611 50.07 19.14 -21.97
C GLN A 611 50.59 17.72 -22.32
N CYS A 612 49.74 17.01 -23.10
CA CYS A 612 50.02 16.00 -24.15
C CYS A 612 50.35 14.57 -23.70
N GLU A 613 49.45 13.60 -23.95
CA GLU A 613 49.27 12.78 -25.18
C GLU A 613 50.14 11.50 -25.12
N ASP A 614 49.51 10.32 -25.09
CA ASP A 614 49.60 9.32 -26.17
C ASP A 614 48.95 7.97 -25.80
N ASP A 615 48.38 7.36 -26.84
CA ASP A 615 47.74 6.05 -26.95
C ASP A 615 48.60 4.85 -26.50
N ILE A 616 47.94 3.71 -26.22
CA ILE A 616 48.16 2.38 -26.86
C ILE A 616 47.38 1.27 -26.11
N SER A 617 46.38 0.72 -26.82
CA SER A 617 46.13 -0.70 -27.13
C SER A 617 46.20 -1.81 -26.05
N VAL A 618 45.04 -2.46 -25.88
CA VAL A 618 44.76 -3.92 -25.95
C VAL A 618 45.64 -4.88 -25.13
N LYS A 619 44.99 -5.62 -24.20
CA LYS A 619 45.02 -7.10 -24.19
C LYS A 619 43.99 -7.74 -23.25
N SER A 620 43.19 -8.59 -23.88
CA SER A 620 42.39 -9.69 -23.34
C SER A 620 43.22 -10.70 -22.53
N PHE A 621 42.63 -11.29 -21.48
CA PHE A 621 42.93 -12.66 -21.07
C PHE A 621 41.66 -13.34 -20.56
N ALA A 622 41.19 -14.30 -21.35
CA ALA A 622 40.40 -15.44 -20.91
C ALA A 622 41.37 -16.61 -20.76
N GLU A 623 41.23 -17.43 -19.72
CA GLU A 623 41.77 -18.79 -19.70
C GLU A 623 40.82 -19.72 -18.95
N GLN A 624 40.33 -20.71 -19.70
CA GLN A 624 39.65 -21.93 -19.25
C GLN A 624 40.68 -22.91 -18.67
N ARG A 625 40.22 -23.80 -17.78
CA ARG A 625 40.78 -25.15 -17.64
C ARG A 625 39.63 -26.15 -17.51
N ASP A 626 39.48 -26.97 -18.54
CA ASP A 626 38.86 -28.29 -18.49
C ASP A 626 39.98 -29.34 -18.40
N LEU A 627 39.75 -30.44 -17.67
CA LEU A 627 40.36 -31.75 -17.92
C LEU A 627 39.36 -32.86 -17.53
N GLU A 628 39.30 -33.86 -18.41
CA GLU A 628 38.31 -34.92 -18.66
C GLU A 628 38.37 -36.13 -17.69
N MET A 629 37.20 -36.78 -17.46
CA MET A 629 36.79 -38.17 -17.79
C MET A 629 37.46 -39.36 -17.07
N ASP A 630 36.64 -40.26 -16.51
CA ASP A 630 36.59 -41.66 -16.96
C ASP A 630 35.39 -42.46 -16.41
N GLU A 631 35.07 -43.53 -17.15
CA GLU A 631 33.82 -44.30 -17.27
C GLU A 631 33.53 -45.40 -16.22
N VAL A 632 32.30 -45.93 -16.35
CA VAL A 632 31.60 -47.07 -15.71
C VAL A 632 32.33 -48.42 -15.90
N PRO A 633 32.07 -49.46 -15.06
CA PRO A 633 31.26 -50.59 -15.55
C PRO A 633 30.30 -51.26 -14.52
N SER A 634 29.40 -52.08 -15.03
CA SER A 634 28.20 -52.68 -14.43
C SER A 634 28.31 -54.16 -13.99
N LEU A 635 27.54 -54.53 -12.92
CA LEU A 635 26.90 -55.84 -12.56
C LEU A 635 27.81 -57.08 -12.30
N PRO A 636 27.38 -58.23 -11.66
CA PRO A 636 26.01 -58.79 -11.48
C PRO A 636 25.63 -59.62 -10.19
N VAL A 637 24.31 -59.91 -10.02
CA VAL A 637 23.62 -61.21 -9.65
C VAL A 637 23.41 -61.76 -8.19
N ASN A 638 22.14 -62.22 -7.98
CA ASN A 638 21.52 -63.24 -7.05
C ASN A 638 21.15 -62.87 -5.59
N SER A 639 20.03 -63.30 -4.96
CA SER A 639 18.98 -64.31 -5.26
C SER A 639 17.75 -64.23 -4.29
N SER A 640 16.60 -64.81 -4.73
CA SER A 640 15.55 -65.58 -4.00
C SER A 640 14.62 -64.86 -2.97
N GLU A 641 13.29 -65.07 -2.86
CA GLU A 641 12.40 -66.23 -3.11
C GLU A 641 10.96 -65.86 -3.58
N GLU A 642 10.28 -66.87 -4.13
CA GLU A 642 8.95 -66.93 -4.77
C GLU A 642 7.75 -67.03 -3.79
N HIS A 643 6.53 -66.74 -4.29
CA HIS A 643 5.37 -67.66 -4.36
C HIS A 643 4.20 -66.93 -5.09
N LYS A 644 3.89 -67.24 -6.37
CA LYS A 644 2.84 -68.19 -6.89
C LYS A 644 1.40 -67.79 -6.50
N LEU A 645 0.40 -67.59 -7.38
CA LEU A 645 -0.05 -68.38 -8.56
C LEU A 645 -0.99 -67.59 -9.52
N LEU A 646 -0.83 -67.87 -10.84
CA LEU A 646 -1.81 -68.21 -11.91
C LEU A 646 -3.07 -67.34 -12.13
N ASN A 647 -3.59 -67.05 -13.33
CA ASN A 647 -3.36 -67.38 -14.75
C ASN A 647 -4.22 -66.34 -15.55
N ALA A 648 -3.72 -65.73 -16.64
CA ALA A 648 -3.97 -66.08 -18.06
C ALA A 648 -5.47 -66.17 -18.44
N SER A 649 -6.00 -65.60 -19.52
CA SER A 649 -5.44 -65.14 -20.79
C SER A 649 -6.47 -64.32 -21.59
N GLU A 650 -5.96 -63.31 -22.31
CA GLU A 650 -6.21 -62.87 -23.70
C GLU A 650 -7.52 -63.22 -24.43
N GLY A 651 -8.00 -62.27 -25.25
CA GLY A 651 -8.83 -62.60 -26.41
C GLY A 651 -9.64 -61.44 -27.01
N GLU A 652 -9.11 -60.85 -28.06
CA GLU A 652 -9.62 -59.73 -28.87
C GLU A 652 -10.83 -60.02 -29.80
N PHE A 653 -11.48 -58.91 -30.22
CA PHE A 653 -12.10 -58.61 -31.53
C PHE A 653 -13.57 -58.98 -31.93
N THR A 654 -14.29 -57.88 -32.23
CA THR A 654 -15.23 -57.62 -33.36
C THR A 654 -16.70 -58.11 -33.42
N ARG A 655 -17.58 -57.08 -33.45
CA ARG A 655 -18.76 -56.81 -34.31
C ARG A 655 -19.72 -57.96 -34.70
N LYS A 656 -21.01 -57.80 -34.33
CA LYS A 656 -22.15 -57.63 -35.27
C LYS A 656 -23.49 -57.37 -34.57
N ARG A 657 -24.29 -56.50 -35.18
CA ARG A 657 -25.72 -56.21 -34.91
C ARG A 657 -26.58 -57.45 -35.09
N GLN A 658 -27.52 -57.68 -34.17
CA GLN A 658 -28.84 -58.22 -34.53
C GLN A 658 -29.92 -57.70 -33.57
N LYS A 659 -31.03 -57.26 -34.18
CA LYS A 659 -32.18 -56.62 -33.57
C LYS A 659 -33.30 -57.67 -33.49
N VAL A 660 -33.79 -57.98 -32.29
CA VAL A 660 -35.14 -58.53 -32.09
C VAL A 660 -35.73 -57.87 -30.85
N SER A 661 -36.86 -57.22 -31.08
CA SER A 661 -37.74 -56.59 -30.12
C SER A 661 -38.55 -57.64 -29.36
N GLU A 662 -38.51 -57.60 -28.02
CA GLU A 662 -39.66 -57.96 -27.20
C GLU A 662 -39.54 -57.22 -25.86
N THR A 663 -40.58 -56.44 -25.59
CA THR A 663 -40.77 -55.52 -24.46
C THR A 663 -40.72 -56.25 -23.12
N LYS A 664 -39.77 -55.85 -22.27
CA LYS A 664 -39.83 -55.98 -20.81
C LYS A 664 -39.58 -54.61 -20.21
N GLU A 665 -40.47 -54.23 -19.29
CA GLU A 665 -40.50 -52.95 -18.56
C GLU A 665 -39.11 -52.56 -18.04
N VAL A 666 -38.61 -51.40 -18.49
CA VAL A 666 -37.37 -50.80 -18.00
C VAL A 666 -37.74 -49.90 -16.83
N ASN A 667 -37.35 -50.30 -15.62
CA ASN A 667 -37.21 -49.38 -14.49
C ASN A 667 -36.13 -48.34 -14.85
N SER A 668 -36.57 -47.20 -15.37
CA SER A 668 -35.71 -46.05 -15.65
C SER A 668 -35.32 -45.38 -14.34
N THR A 669 -34.18 -45.77 -13.77
CA THR A 669 -33.51 -44.98 -12.72
C THR A 669 -33.08 -43.66 -13.34
N ARG A 670 -33.74 -42.56 -12.95
CA ARG A 670 -33.35 -41.22 -13.37
C ARG A 670 -31.97 -40.89 -12.83
N LEU A 671 -31.05 -40.50 -13.70
CA LEU A 671 -29.69 -40.10 -13.33
C LEU A 671 -29.67 -38.61 -12.99
N GLU A 672 -29.27 -38.26 -11.77
CA GLU A 672 -29.13 -36.88 -11.33
C GLU A 672 -27.74 -36.32 -11.70
N ALA A 673 -27.72 -35.08 -12.20
CA ALA A 673 -26.51 -34.32 -12.46
C ALA A 673 -25.93 -33.78 -11.15
N THR A 674 -24.75 -34.26 -10.79
CA THR A 674 -23.92 -33.76 -9.69
C THR A 674 -22.57 -33.35 -10.25
N VAL A 675 -21.81 -32.52 -9.52
CA VAL A 675 -20.45 -32.09 -9.90
C VAL A 675 -19.59 -33.29 -10.30
N SER A 676 -19.55 -34.33 -9.46
CA SER A 676 -18.74 -35.52 -9.71
C SER A 676 -19.25 -36.35 -10.88
N SER A 677 -20.56 -36.57 -11.00
CA SER A 677 -21.13 -37.41 -12.07
C SER A 677 -20.99 -36.77 -13.46
N VAL A 678 -21.13 -35.44 -13.56
CA VAL A 678 -20.96 -34.71 -14.83
C VAL A 678 -19.50 -34.71 -15.27
N VAL A 679 -18.56 -34.43 -14.37
CA VAL A 679 -17.12 -34.41 -14.69
C VAL A 679 -16.61 -35.80 -15.05
N GLU A 680 -17.01 -36.84 -14.30
CA GLU A 680 -16.63 -38.23 -14.60
C GLU A 680 -17.19 -38.69 -15.95
N TRP A 681 -18.45 -38.36 -16.25
CA TRP A 681 -19.05 -38.68 -17.54
C TRP A 681 -18.37 -37.93 -18.70
N MET A 682 -18.07 -36.64 -18.53
CA MET A 682 -17.40 -35.84 -19.56
C MET A 682 -15.93 -36.22 -19.76
N ASN A 683 -15.23 -36.74 -18.75
CA ASN A 683 -13.88 -37.28 -18.88
C ASN A 683 -13.82 -38.50 -19.83
N ASN A 684 -14.94 -39.20 -20.01
CA ASN A 684 -15.05 -40.32 -20.94
C ASN A 684 -15.42 -39.88 -22.38
N LEU A 685 -15.49 -38.57 -22.66
CA LEU A 685 -15.86 -38.02 -23.97
C LEU A 685 -14.72 -37.18 -24.56
N ASP A 686 -13.97 -37.76 -25.50
CA ASP A 686 -12.84 -37.09 -26.17
C ASP A 686 -13.22 -35.81 -26.95
N GLU A 687 -14.46 -35.71 -27.44
CA GLU A 687 -14.92 -34.58 -28.27
C GLU A 687 -15.67 -33.49 -27.48
N GLY A 688 -15.98 -33.74 -26.20
CA GLY A 688 -16.85 -32.91 -25.35
C GLY A 688 -18.35 -33.20 -25.53
N ALA A 689 -19.20 -32.49 -24.79
CA ALA A 689 -20.65 -32.68 -24.81
C ALA A 689 -21.41 -31.36 -25.03
N THR A 690 -22.48 -31.40 -25.82
CA THR A 690 -23.43 -30.27 -25.91
C THR A 690 -24.38 -30.27 -24.71
N LEU A 691 -25.04 -29.14 -24.43
CA LEU A 691 -26.06 -29.06 -23.37
C LEU A 691 -27.15 -30.13 -23.55
N ASN A 692 -27.61 -30.36 -24.78
CA ASN A 692 -28.62 -31.38 -25.06
C ASN A 692 -28.12 -32.79 -24.73
N ASN A 693 -26.86 -33.11 -25.05
CA ASN A 693 -26.28 -34.41 -24.72
C ASN A 693 -26.22 -34.63 -23.20
N ILE A 694 -25.93 -33.57 -22.44
CA ILE A 694 -25.85 -33.62 -20.96
C ILE A 694 -27.26 -33.80 -20.37
N LEU A 695 -28.25 -33.08 -20.88
CA LEU A 695 -29.65 -33.20 -20.43
C LEU A 695 -30.26 -34.58 -20.76
N GLU A 696 -29.92 -35.15 -21.92
CA GLU A 696 -30.35 -36.50 -22.29
C GLU A 696 -29.72 -37.57 -21.38
N HIS A 697 -28.46 -37.40 -20.98
CA HIS A 697 -27.78 -38.33 -20.08
C HIS A 697 -28.25 -38.21 -18.62
N PHE A 698 -28.44 -36.99 -18.13
CA PHE A 698 -28.88 -36.69 -16.77
C PHE A 698 -30.37 -36.32 -16.72
N ASN A 699 -31.22 -37.23 -17.19
CA ASN A 699 -32.67 -37.05 -17.30
C ASN A 699 -33.42 -36.91 -15.95
N GLY A 700 -32.71 -37.00 -14.81
CA GLY A 700 -33.23 -36.76 -13.48
C GLY A 700 -33.15 -35.30 -13.00
N SER A 701 -32.39 -34.45 -13.68
CA SER A 701 -32.18 -33.06 -13.31
C SER A 701 -32.92 -32.11 -14.25
N SER A 702 -33.40 -30.98 -13.71
CA SER A 702 -34.03 -29.94 -14.54
C SER A 702 -32.98 -29.20 -15.38
N GLU A 703 -33.39 -28.65 -16.53
CA GLU A 703 -32.51 -27.88 -17.41
C GLU A 703 -31.82 -26.73 -16.68
N ASP A 704 -32.57 -25.97 -15.88
CA ASP A 704 -32.04 -24.88 -15.06
C ASP A 704 -30.95 -25.36 -14.08
N SER A 705 -31.17 -26.52 -13.44
CA SER A 705 -30.20 -27.11 -12.50
C SER A 705 -28.92 -27.56 -13.19
N VAL A 706 -29.01 -28.14 -14.39
CA VAL A 706 -27.86 -28.58 -15.17
C VAL A 706 -27.08 -27.38 -15.72
N VAL A 707 -27.77 -26.33 -16.17
CA VAL A 707 -27.12 -25.10 -16.63
C VAL A 707 -26.40 -24.39 -15.47
N GLU A 708 -27.02 -24.30 -14.29
CA GLU A 708 -26.39 -23.74 -13.09
C GLU A 708 -25.15 -24.54 -12.67
N LEU A 709 -25.24 -25.87 -12.71
CA LEU A 709 -24.13 -26.77 -12.43
C LEU A 709 -22.97 -26.59 -13.42
N LEU A 710 -23.25 -26.52 -14.73
CA LEU A 710 -22.23 -26.30 -15.75
C LEU A 710 -21.55 -24.94 -15.61
N ASN A 711 -22.32 -23.89 -15.27
CA ASN A 711 -21.75 -22.57 -14.98
C ASN A 711 -20.83 -22.61 -13.75
N CYS A 712 -21.18 -23.38 -12.72
CA CYS A 712 -20.31 -23.57 -11.56
C CYS A 712 -19.02 -24.31 -11.92
N LEU A 713 -19.11 -25.40 -12.69
CA LEU A 713 -17.95 -26.16 -13.17
C LEU A 713 -17.02 -25.33 -14.08
N GLU A 714 -17.58 -24.43 -14.90
CA GLU A 714 -16.81 -23.49 -15.71
C GLU A 714 -16.12 -22.42 -14.86
N CYS A 715 -16.80 -21.92 -13.80
CA CYS A 715 -16.19 -21.02 -12.82
C CYS A 715 -15.07 -21.68 -12.01
N ASP A 716 -15.19 -22.98 -11.72
CA ASP A 716 -14.21 -23.77 -10.99
C ASP A 716 -13.05 -24.29 -11.87
N PHE A 717 -13.01 -23.91 -13.16
CA PHE A 717 -12.02 -24.37 -14.15
C PHE A 717 -11.92 -25.90 -14.25
N LEU A 718 -13.03 -26.60 -14.03
CA LEU A 718 -13.11 -28.05 -14.25
C LEU A 718 -13.55 -28.36 -15.68
N ILE A 719 -14.34 -27.49 -16.28
CA ILE A 719 -14.73 -27.56 -17.69
C ILE A 719 -14.52 -26.19 -18.36
N TYR A 720 -14.46 -26.18 -19.68
CA TYR A 720 -14.48 -24.97 -20.49
C TYR A 720 -15.44 -25.12 -21.66
N ARG A 721 -16.04 -24.00 -22.07
CA ARG A 721 -16.96 -23.96 -23.22
C ARG A 721 -16.24 -23.45 -24.47
N LYS A 722 -16.28 -24.24 -25.56
CA LYS A 722 -15.83 -23.82 -26.90
C LYS A 722 -17.02 -23.88 -27.86
N GLY A 723 -17.67 -22.74 -28.07
CA GLY A 723 -18.91 -22.66 -28.84
C GLY A 723 -20.09 -23.26 -28.05
N ASN A 724 -20.75 -24.29 -28.59
CA ASN A 724 -21.87 -25.00 -27.93
C ASN A 724 -21.47 -26.34 -27.30
N VAL A 725 -20.17 -26.57 -27.12
CA VAL A 725 -19.63 -27.81 -26.57
C VAL A 725 -18.85 -27.51 -25.30
N TYR A 726 -19.17 -28.22 -24.22
CA TYR A 726 -18.46 -28.23 -22.95
C TYR A 726 -17.40 -29.34 -22.97
N ARG A 727 -16.21 -29.05 -22.45
CA ARG A 727 -15.07 -29.98 -22.39
C ARG A 727 -14.42 -29.92 -21.03
N VAL A 728 -13.91 -31.05 -20.54
CA VAL A 728 -13.07 -31.07 -19.32
C VAL A 728 -11.70 -30.47 -19.65
N LEU A 729 -11.13 -29.74 -18.69
CA LEU A 729 -9.82 -29.07 -18.81
C LEU A 729 -8.65 -30.05 -18.75
#